data_AF-A0A3R7GXR7-F1
#
_entry.id   AF-A0A3R7GXR7-F1
#
_cell.length_a   1.000
_cell.length_b   1.000
_cell.length_c   1.000
_cell.angle_alpha   90.00
_cell.angle_beta   90.00
_cell.angle_gamma   90.00
#
_symmetry.space_group_name_H-M   'P 1'
#
loop_
_entity.id
_entity.type
_entity.pdbx_description
1 polymer ?
#
loop_
_entity_poly.entity_id
_entity_poly.type
_entity_poly.pdbx_seq_one_letter_code
_entity_poly.pdbx_strand_id
1 'polypeptide(L)'
;KNFVFDQRCVGQLTESEECIAQLFGACSEACKQEFMKMEAMTTRQQKEYRKKQATLWMPPIPNALSKYVGKRMDATPINDYVYAHSSSLDDDTLLRELREETSQNWPKAEQLIDEMQGKFLSFLVQSVQAKRVLEIGCFTGYSALCLANGLPTDGSLVTCDVDADTMQFAQSYFDRSSRAKQITAINQDGMEYLNTLTAGPKGPFDFIFVDANKRKYQAYYDAILEHKLLSPTGLLVFDNTLFRGRVAAYADGLASNKERIARGLAEFNSYAASDPRSTNVVMPFWDGLSLIRQHNMCGLVTRMRMHLARKCPNCPTDIKAEMFEVDLNRNVELITTTTQASVGAVRAATRPPDTLRAKKPRQLKKKTPPQPQTPESAEKAELDGYVARAVFGSAQPVSAVENAAFVKLLKRMNSNYEPPSAYALSTSVLDQEYTTAQTKLRAEVLDATTVYLGVESLATTMQKRSLVSCTINTPKPSVFAIESTDGMPHTPEVLIDKVDSILTEIGTDRVSVIVMDTSNSMKQTALALQRKYPDITILPSCAHAMNAMMTEMLARPPIASTLNTCRDIAAFFAYNCRARAAIARVSGQVQLVETVGPLGDPDDESPSGLLDCLFNVERNRHALDILLAESDTLSVLSTHVKERITNLGFWEGVSMYTGLFEPFVEVLKVFESDYPLLSTFYHRFTLLWGHLEKYADSMPKLQHIMSAHWQKLQHPAMYTAYLLDPRFPPSSLSAEAMSEVPMFLKRSSDANAYTNIVSELTRFTGRTGLFADDAIWESAHKCSPIQWWKGFIGSSCPNLQKVALRTLCFPASCGLSKSKREMLEKILVMNAKYMNEDQASKAAVVYLNTTLSSVEDGVANETIV
;
A
#
# COMPACT_ATOMS: atom_id res chain seq x y z
N LYS A 1 -32.87 -14.21 37.55
CA LYS A 1 -33.48 -13.00 38.16
C LYS A 1 -32.89 -11.67 37.68
N ASN A 2 -31.74 -11.63 36.98
CA ASN A 2 -31.17 -10.38 36.44
C ASN A 2 -30.99 -10.41 34.91
N PHE A 3 -32.06 -10.64 34.16
CA PHE A 3 -32.10 -10.31 32.73
C PHE A 3 -33.36 -9.49 32.47
N VAL A 4 -33.17 -8.20 32.19
CA VAL A 4 -34.22 -7.31 31.69
C VAL A 4 -34.39 -7.66 30.21
N PHE A 5 -35.47 -8.35 29.87
CA PHE A 5 -35.83 -8.64 28.48
C PHE A 5 -36.38 -7.36 27.83
N ASP A 6 -35.62 -6.82 26.87
CA ASP A 6 -36.13 -5.88 25.87
C ASP A 6 -37.20 -6.60 25.02
N GLN A 7 -38.31 -5.92 24.74
CA GLN A 7 -39.53 -6.48 24.14
C GLN A 7 -39.37 -6.83 22.65
N ARG A 8 -38.54 -7.82 22.29
CA ARG A 8 -38.43 -8.33 20.91
C ARG A 8 -38.33 -9.86 20.88
N CYS A 9 -39.19 -10.47 20.08
CA CYS A 9 -39.30 -11.92 19.88
C CYS A 9 -38.02 -12.46 19.22
N VAL A 10 -37.18 -13.13 20.00
CA VAL A 10 -36.04 -13.93 19.53
C VAL A 10 -36.34 -15.37 19.95
N GLY A 11 -36.37 -16.28 18.98
CA GLY A 11 -36.73 -17.68 19.16
C GLY A 11 -35.69 -18.48 19.94
N GLN A 12 -35.64 -18.31 21.26
CA GLN A 12 -34.88 -19.16 22.19
C GLN A 12 -35.70 -19.53 23.44
N LEU A 13 -37.01 -19.74 23.30
CA LEU A 13 -37.91 -20.19 24.38
C LEU A 13 -38.65 -21.50 24.03
N THR A 14 -38.01 -22.39 23.29
CA THR A 14 -38.60 -23.70 22.90
C THR A 14 -37.92 -24.90 23.53
N GLU A 15 -36.99 -24.73 24.47
CA GLU A 15 -36.24 -25.85 25.08
C GLU A 15 -36.68 -26.19 26.52
N SER A 16 -37.68 -25.50 27.07
CA SER A 16 -38.27 -25.80 28.39
C SER A 16 -39.71 -26.28 28.24
N GLU A 17 -40.00 -27.52 28.65
CA GLU A 17 -41.35 -28.10 28.63
C GLU A 17 -42.36 -27.29 29.47
N GLU A 18 -41.92 -26.68 30.57
CA GLU A 18 -42.76 -25.80 31.41
C GLU A 18 -43.18 -24.50 30.70
N CYS A 19 -42.29 -23.89 29.91
CA CYS A 19 -42.61 -22.67 29.15
C CYS A 19 -43.59 -22.94 27.99
N ILE A 20 -43.47 -24.09 27.32
CA ILE A 20 -44.36 -24.49 26.22
C ILE A 20 -45.80 -24.66 26.74
N ALA A 21 -45.97 -25.25 27.92
CA ALA A 21 -47.28 -25.46 28.54
C ALA A 21 -47.95 -24.15 28.99
N GLN A 22 -47.20 -23.17 29.49
CA GLN A 22 -47.77 -21.90 29.98
C GLN A 22 -48.08 -20.88 28.87
N LEU A 23 -47.32 -20.89 27.77
CA LEU A 23 -47.42 -19.86 26.72
C LEU A 23 -48.04 -20.34 25.39
N PHE A 24 -48.52 -21.58 25.31
CA PHE A 24 -49.07 -22.17 24.08
C PHE A 24 -48.13 -22.02 22.86
N GLY A 25 -46.81 -22.12 23.09
CA GLY A 25 -45.80 -21.97 22.03
C GLY A 25 -45.55 -20.52 21.57
N ALA A 26 -46.08 -19.50 22.24
CA ALA A 26 -45.80 -18.10 21.94
C ALA A 26 -44.53 -17.59 22.67
N CYS A 27 -43.73 -16.74 22.01
CA CYS A 27 -42.47 -16.20 22.57
C CYS A 27 -42.65 -15.14 23.68
N SER A 28 -43.88 -14.69 23.96
CA SER A 28 -44.21 -13.73 25.01
C SER A 28 -45.71 -13.74 25.33
N GLU A 29 -46.11 -13.20 26.49
CA GLU A 29 -47.53 -13.08 26.87
C GLU A 29 -48.32 -12.17 25.88
N ALA A 30 -47.69 -11.15 25.32
CA ALA A 30 -48.29 -10.31 24.27
C ALA A 30 -48.52 -11.12 22.98
N CYS A 31 -47.56 -11.95 22.57
CA CYS A 31 -47.72 -12.85 21.43
C CYS A 31 -48.79 -13.92 21.68
N LYS A 32 -48.90 -14.43 22.91
CA LYS A 32 -49.97 -15.35 23.31
C LYS A 32 -51.35 -14.68 23.20
N GLN A 33 -51.49 -13.45 23.66
CA GLN A 33 -52.75 -12.71 23.55
C GLN A 33 -53.13 -12.45 22.09
N GLU A 34 -52.17 -12.07 21.23
CA GLU A 34 -52.43 -11.91 19.79
C GLU A 34 -52.75 -13.24 19.09
N PHE A 35 -52.10 -14.33 19.50
CA PHE A 35 -52.41 -15.67 19.02
C PHE A 35 -53.84 -16.09 19.39
N MET A 36 -54.23 -15.94 20.66
CA MET A 36 -55.58 -16.25 21.14
C MET A 36 -56.65 -15.38 20.46
N LYS A 37 -56.36 -14.09 20.21
CA LYS A 37 -57.25 -13.21 19.43
C LYS A 37 -57.44 -13.73 18.00
N MET A 38 -56.36 -14.17 17.35
CA MET A 38 -56.43 -14.72 15.99
C MET A 38 -57.12 -16.08 15.95
N GLU A 39 -56.97 -16.92 16.97
CA GLU A 39 -57.59 -18.25 17.03
C GLU A 39 -59.13 -18.16 17.08
N ALA A 40 -59.66 -17.10 17.70
CA ALA A 40 -61.09 -16.78 17.71
C ALA A 40 -61.63 -16.21 16.38
N MET A 41 -60.79 -15.99 15.37
CA MET A 41 -61.17 -15.39 14.08
C MET A 41 -61.24 -16.42 12.96
N THR A 42 -62.13 -16.19 11.99
CA THR A 42 -62.14 -16.96 10.73
C THR A 42 -60.87 -16.69 9.90
N THR A 43 -60.50 -17.61 9.02
CA THR A 43 -59.28 -17.50 8.18
C THR A 43 -59.24 -16.20 7.35
N ARG A 44 -60.40 -15.68 6.92
CA ARG A 44 -60.50 -14.41 6.19
C ARG A 44 -60.23 -13.20 7.10
N GLN A 45 -60.78 -13.21 8.31
CA GLN A 45 -60.55 -12.16 9.31
C GLN A 45 -59.10 -12.16 9.80
N GLN A 46 -58.50 -13.33 10.01
CA GLN A 46 -57.06 -13.42 10.33
C GLN A 46 -56.19 -12.75 9.25
N LYS A 47 -56.53 -12.93 7.97
CA LYS A 47 -55.79 -12.32 6.86
C LYS A 47 -55.92 -10.79 6.85
N GLU A 48 -57.11 -10.25 7.08
CA GLU A 48 -57.33 -8.80 7.20
C GLU A 48 -56.69 -8.22 8.46
N TYR A 49 -56.76 -8.93 9.59
CA TYR A 49 -56.15 -8.54 10.85
C TYR A 49 -54.62 -8.46 10.72
N ARG A 50 -53.99 -9.49 10.13
CA ARG A 50 -52.55 -9.48 9.79
C ARG A 50 -52.17 -8.33 8.87
N LYS A 51 -53.04 -7.97 7.91
CA LYS A 51 -52.80 -6.86 6.99
C LYS A 51 -52.89 -5.50 7.69
N LYS A 52 -53.82 -5.32 8.63
CA LYS A 52 -53.95 -4.10 9.45
C LYS A 52 -52.82 -3.93 10.46
N GLN A 53 -52.33 -5.02 11.05
CA GLN A 53 -51.26 -5.00 12.04
C GLN A 53 -49.85 -5.10 11.43
N ALA A 54 -49.74 -5.28 10.10
CA ALA A 54 -48.46 -5.46 9.40
C ALA A 54 -47.44 -4.33 9.68
N THR A 55 -47.90 -3.09 9.80
CA THR A 55 -47.07 -1.92 10.11
C THR A 55 -46.52 -1.94 11.55
N LEU A 56 -47.27 -2.52 12.49
CA LEU A 56 -46.86 -2.68 13.90
C LEU A 56 -45.93 -3.89 14.10
N TRP A 57 -46.01 -4.89 13.22
CA TRP A 57 -45.25 -6.14 13.29
C TRP A 57 -44.05 -6.21 12.32
N MET A 58 -43.78 -5.14 11.56
CA MET A 58 -42.56 -5.05 10.76
C MET A 58 -41.35 -4.96 11.70
N PRO A 59 -40.34 -5.86 11.55
CA PRO A 59 -39.07 -5.62 12.21
C PRO A 59 -38.49 -4.30 11.68
N PRO A 60 -37.88 -3.46 12.54
CA PRO A 60 -37.18 -2.28 12.05
C PRO A 60 -36.12 -2.73 11.03
N ILE A 61 -36.01 -1.97 9.94
CA ILE A 61 -34.94 -2.12 8.95
C ILE A 61 -33.62 -2.13 9.73
N PRO A 62 -32.68 -3.07 9.48
CA PRO A 62 -31.47 -3.23 10.29
C PRO A 62 -30.56 -2.01 10.42
N ASN A 63 -30.85 -0.90 9.74
CA ASN A 63 -30.09 0.34 9.83
C ASN A 63 -30.94 1.55 10.22
N ALA A 64 -31.27 1.61 11.51
CA ALA A 64 -31.36 2.87 12.24
C ALA A 64 -30.91 2.60 13.68
N LEU A 65 -29.64 2.88 13.98
CA LEU A 65 -29.13 3.21 15.33
C LEU A 65 -29.71 2.45 16.54
N SER A 66 -29.87 1.12 16.48
CA SER A 66 -30.49 0.39 17.60
C SER A 66 -29.52 -0.02 18.72
N LYS A 67 -28.22 0.35 18.62
CA LYS A 67 -27.20 -0.01 19.61
C LYS A 67 -26.72 1.11 20.53
N TYR A 68 -27.15 2.36 20.32
CA TYR A 68 -26.85 3.44 21.26
C TYR A 68 -28.07 3.77 22.14
N VAL A 69 -28.05 3.19 23.34
CA VAL A 69 -28.89 3.50 24.51
C VAL A 69 -30.35 3.05 24.39
N GLY A 70 -30.84 2.34 25.43
CA GLY A 70 -32.18 1.75 25.54
C GLY A 70 -33.37 2.72 25.57
N LYS A 71 -33.38 3.76 24.74
CA LYS A 71 -34.54 4.58 24.41
C LYS A 71 -34.66 4.64 22.90
N ARG A 72 -35.79 4.19 22.34
CA ARG A 72 -36.15 4.45 20.94
C ARG A 72 -36.07 5.97 20.71
N MET A 73 -35.04 6.45 20.03
CA MET A 73 -35.07 7.79 19.48
C MET A 73 -36.08 7.79 18.34
N ASP A 74 -36.94 8.80 18.31
CA ASP A 74 -37.69 9.14 17.10
C ASP A 74 -36.68 9.30 15.95
N ALA A 75 -36.95 8.70 14.80
CA ALA A 75 -36.08 8.81 13.63
C ALA A 75 -36.23 10.18 12.94
N THR A 76 -37.25 10.95 13.30
CA THR A 76 -37.56 12.26 12.68
C THR A 76 -36.42 13.27 12.88
N PRO A 77 -35.88 13.50 14.10
CA PRO A 77 -34.79 14.46 14.30
C PRO A 77 -33.49 14.13 13.56
N ILE A 78 -33.18 12.84 13.38
CA ILE A 78 -31.97 12.45 12.65
C ILE A 78 -32.15 12.60 11.14
N ASN A 79 -33.33 12.27 10.62
CA ASN A 79 -33.64 12.49 9.21
C ASN A 79 -33.62 13.99 8.89
N ASP A 80 -34.26 14.81 9.72
CA ASP A 80 -34.23 16.27 9.60
C ASP A 80 -32.79 16.81 9.61
N TYR A 81 -31.94 16.29 10.50
CA TYR A 81 -30.53 16.65 10.54
C TYR A 81 -29.81 16.25 9.24
N VAL A 82 -29.98 15.01 8.76
CA VAL A 82 -29.35 14.54 7.52
C VAL A 82 -29.79 15.39 6.32
N TYR A 83 -31.08 15.71 6.22
CA TYR A 83 -31.61 16.59 5.18
C TYR A 83 -31.03 18.00 5.25
N ALA A 84 -31.01 18.60 6.46
CA ALA A 84 -30.49 19.95 6.66
C ALA A 84 -28.98 20.08 6.39
N HIS A 85 -28.22 18.99 6.46
CA HIS A 85 -26.76 18.97 6.28
C HIS A 85 -26.31 18.32 4.97
N SER A 86 -27.23 18.07 4.03
CA SER A 86 -26.93 17.52 2.71
C SER A 86 -27.20 18.56 1.63
N SER A 87 -26.25 18.73 0.69
CA SER A 87 -26.39 19.68 -0.41
C SER A 87 -27.63 19.40 -1.28
N SER A 88 -28.19 20.46 -1.87
CA SER A 88 -29.27 20.37 -2.86
C SER A 88 -28.75 19.96 -4.23
N LEU A 89 -29.58 19.28 -5.02
CA LEU A 89 -29.37 19.09 -6.46
C LEU A 89 -29.88 20.32 -7.25
N ASP A 90 -29.45 20.48 -8.50
CA ASP A 90 -29.84 21.63 -9.34
C ASP A 90 -31.37 21.68 -9.55
N ASP A 91 -32.01 20.52 -9.69
CA ASP A 91 -33.46 20.39 -9.89
C ASP A 91 -34.26 20.10 -8.60
N ASP A 92 -33.74 20.41 -7.39
CA ASP A 92 -34.37 20.05 -6.10
C ASP A 92 -35.84 20.50 -5.96
N THR A 93 -36.21 21.65 -6.52
CA THR A 93 -37.61 22.12 -6.50
C THR A 93 -38.51 21.24 -7.36
N LEU A 94 -38.05 20.90 -8.58
CA LEU A 94 -38.78 20.04 -9.51
C LEU A 94 -38.89 18.60 -8.97
N LEU A 95 -37.83 18.10 -8.33
CA LEU A 95 -37.81 16.80 -7.65
C LEU A 95 -38.84 16.75 -6.50
N ARG A 96 -38.96 17.82 -5.71
CA ARG A 96 -39.95 17.91 -4.64
C ARG A 96 -41.38 17.88 -5.18
N GLU A 97 -41.66 18.68 -6.20
CA GLU A 97 -42.97 18.69 -6.88
C GLU A 97 -43.32 17.31 -7.44
N LEU A 98 -42.38 16.66 -8.14
CA LEU A 98 -42.56 15.31 -8.68
C LEU A 98 -42.92 14.32 -7.58
N ARG A 99 -42.15 14.31 -6.47
CA ARG A 99 -42.41 13.42 -5.34
C ARG A 99 -43.80 13.63 -4.72
N GLU A 100 -44.20 14.88 -4.54
CA GLU A 100 -45.52 15.22 -4.00
C GLU A 100 -46.64 14.75 -4.94
N GLU A 101 -46.52 15.02 -6.24
CA GLU A 101 -47.51 14.63 -7.23
C GLU A 101 -47.60 13.11 -7.39
N THR A 102 -46.45 12.41 -7.41
CA THR A 102 -46.41 10.93 -7.39
C THR A 102 -47.12 10.38 -6.16
N SER A 103 -46.87 10.95 -4.98
CA SER A 103 -47.47 10.48 -3.72
C SER A 103 -48.99 10.67 -3.67
N GLN A 104 -49.52 11.70 -4.34
CA GLN A 104 -50.95 12.02 -4.34
C GLN A 104 -51.72 11.30 -5.44
N ASN A 105 -51.12 11.15 -6.63
CA ASN A 105 -51.87 10.84 -7.84
C ASN A 105 -51.55 9.46 -8.44
N TRP A 106 -50.44 8.83 -8.07
CA TRP A 106 -50.02 7.57 -8.69
C TRP A 106 -50.21 6.36 -7.76
N PRO A 107 -50.83 5.27 -8.27
CA PRO A 107 -50.89 4.02 -7.52
C PRO A 107 -49.47 3.48 -7.34
N LYS A 108 -49.21 2.87 -6.18
CA LYS A 108 -47.89 2.33 -5.80
C LYS A 108 -46.80 3.40 -5.60
N ALA A 109 -47.16 4.59 -5.11
CA ALA A 109 -46.20 5.64 -4.77
C ALA A 109 -45.07 5.16 -3.83
N GLU A 110 -45.26 4.07 -3.08
CA GLU A 110 -44.21 3.41 -2.29
C GLU A 110 -43.05 2.83 -3.11
N GLN A 111 -43.14 2.83 -4.45
CA GLN A 111 -42.04 2.47 -5.36
C GLN A 111 -41.05 3.62 -5.59
N LEU A 112 -41.37 4.83 -5.12
CA LEU A 112 -40.49 5.98 -5.27
C LEU A 112 -39.27 5.86 -4.32
N ILE A 113 -38.07 6.08 -4.85
CA ILE A 113 -36.85 6.05 -4.05
C ILE A 113 -36.80 7.22 -3.05
N ASP A 114 -36.11 7.00 -1.94
CA ASP A 114 -35.90 8.01 -0.90
C ASP A 114 -35.10 9.22 -1.42
N GLU A 115 -35.27 10.39 -0.81
CA GLU A 115 -34.57 11.61 -1.22
C GLU A 115 -33.06 11.49 -1.06
N MET A 116 -32.61 10.96 0.07
CA MET A 116 -31.18 10.78 0.31
C MET A 116 -30.61 9.71 -0.59
N GLN A 117 -31.42 8.72 -0.98
CA GLN A 117 -31.02 7.72 -1.97
C GLN A 117 -30.80 8.35 -3.34
N GLY A 118 -31.69 9.24 -3.78
CA GLY A 118 -31.52 10.01 -5.01
C GLY A 118 -30.24 10.87 -5.00
N LYS A 119 -30.00 11.61 -3.91
CA LYS A 119 -28.75 12.39 -3.74
C LYS A 119 -27.50 11.50 -3.75
N PHE A 120 -27.57 10.33 -3.13
CA PHE A 120 -26.49 9.36 -3.13
C PHE A 120 -26.21 8.79 -4.53
N LEU A 121 -27.23 8.48 -5.32
CA LEU A 121 -27.07 8.06 -6.72
C LEU A 121 -26.40 9.15 -7.57
N SER A 122 -26.82 10.42 -7.41
CA SER A 122 -26.16 11.57 -8.06
C SER A 122 -24.68 11.66 -7.66
N PHE A 123 -24.38 11.51 -6.37
CA PHE A 123 -23.00 11.51 -5.87
C PHE A 123 -22.17 10.35 -6.44
N LEU A 124 -22.75 9.16 -6.59
CA LEU A 124 -22.07 8.02 -7.20
C LEU A 124 -21.75 8.27 -8.68
N VAL A 125 -22.71 8.79 -9.46
CA VAL A 125 -22.51 9.17 -10.87
C VAL A 125 -21.34 10.15 -11.01
N GLN A 126 -21.28 11.16 -10.14
CA GLN A 126 -20.17 12.12 -10.09
C GLN A 126 -18.84 11.46 -9.69
N SER A 127 -18.86 10.59 -8.68
CA SER A 127 -17.68 9.93 -8.13
C SER A 127 -17.00 9.01 -9.15
N VAL A 128 -17.78 8.33 -10.00
CA VAL A 128 -17.26 7.50 -11.09
C VAL A 128 -17.05 8.27 -12.40
N GLN A 129 -17.30 9.59 -12.39
CA GLN A 129 -17.19 10.47 -13.57
C GLN A 129 -17.98 9.94 -14.78
N ALA A 130 -19.16 9.37 -14.53
CA ALA A 130 -19.95 8.73 -15.58
C ALA A 130 -20.43 9.76 -16.62
N LYS A 131 -20.18 9.46 -17.90
CA LYS A 131 -20.71 10.25 -19.02
C LYS A 131 -21.94 9.61 -19.63
N ARG A 132 -22.03 8.28 -19.59
CA ARG A 132 -23.16 7.53 -20.12
C ARG A 132 -23.82 6.71 -19.04
N VAL A 133 -25.06 7.05 -18.72
CA VAL A 133 -25.83 6.39 -17.66
C VAL A 133 -27.02 5.67 -18.28
N LEU A 134 -27.29 4.45 -17.81
CA LEU A 134 -28.52 3.71 -18.11
C LEU A 134 -29.30 3.47 -16.82
N GLU A 135 -30.60 3.71 -16.86
CA GLU A 135 -31.55 3.32 -15.83
C GLU A 135 -32.55 2.32 -16.40
N ILE A 136 -32.81 1.25 -15.64
CA ILE A 136 -33.84 0.25 -15.92
C ILE A 136 -34.86 0.28 -14.78
N GLY A 137 -36.07 0.74 -15.07
CA GLY A 137 -37.10 1.08 -14.09
C GLY A 137 -37.11 2.59 -13.84
N CYS A 138 -38.02 3.30 -14.50
CA CYS A 138 -38.15 4.75 -14.40
C CYS A 138 -39.29 5.15 -13.44
N PHE A 139 -40.36 4.36 -13.43
CA PHE A 139 -41.64 4.71 -12.82
C PHE A 139 -42.06 6.14 -13.21
N THR A 140 -42.12 7.06 -12.25
CA THR A 140 -42.52 8.47 -12.43
C THR A 140 -41.34 9.41 -12.69
N GLY A 141 -40.10 8.90 -12.76
CA GLY A 141 -38.92 9.65 -13.20
C GLY A 141 -38.08 10.32 -12.11
N TYR A 142 -38.35 10.08 -10.82
CA TYR A 142 -37.59 10.71 -9.73
C TYR A 142 -36.09 10.33 -9.75
N SER A 143 -35.79 9.03 -9.84
CA SER A 143 -34.41 8.52 -9.89
C SER A 143 -33.67 8.96 -11.15
N ALA A 144 -34.35 8.98 -12.31
CA ALA A 144 -33.81 9.51 -13.56
C ALA A 144 -33.34 10.96 -13.42
N LEU A 145 -34.15 11.84 -12.83
CA LEU A 145 -33.76 13.23 -12.59
C LEU A 145 -32.57 13.34 -11.65
N CYS A 146 -32.52 12.55 -10.56
CA CYS A 146 -31.37 12.50 -9.68
C CYS A 146 -30.09 12.05 -10.38
N LEU A 147 -30.16 10.99 -11.20
CA LEU A 147 -29.02 10.51 -12.00
C LEU A 147 -28.55 11.57 -13.00
N ALA A 148 -29.48 12.28 -13.65
CA ALA A 148 -29.16 13.34 -14.60
C ALA A 148 -28.45 14.55 -13.94
N ASN A 149 -28.77 14.86 -12.68
CA ASN A 149 -28.09 15.89 -11.90
C ASN A 149 -26.63 15.54 -11.59
N GLY A 150 -26.28 14.25 -11.58
CA GLY A 150 -24.91 13.78 -11.41
C GLY A 150 -24.05 13.91 -12.68
N LEU A 151 -24.65 14.11 -13.85
CA LEU A 151 -23.94 14.11 -15.14
C LEU A 151 -23.13 15.39 -15.40
N PRO A 152 -21.96 15.27 -16.05
CA PRO A 152 -21.29 16.42 -16.66
C PRO A 152 -22.13 16.99 -17.82
N THR A 153 -21.83 18.20 -18.29
CA THR A 153 -22.60 18.86 -19.36
C THR A 153 -22.64 18.10 -20.69
N ASP A 154 -21.64 17.26 -20.96
CA ASP A 154 -21.53 16.41 -22.14
C ASP A 154 -22.04 14.97 -21.91
N GLY A 155 -22.64 14.70 -20.76
CA GLY A 155 -23.17 13.38 -20.40
C GLY A 155 -24.57 13.10 -20.98
N SER A 156 -24.97 11.84 -20.96
CA SER A 156 -26.32 11.39 -21.33
C SER A 156 -26.83 10.29 -20.40
N LEU A 157 -28.13 10.33 -20.14
CA LEU A 157 -28.92 9.34 -19.42
C LEU A 157 -29.93 8.73 -20.39
N VAL A 158 -29.99 7.40 -20.41
CA VAL A 158 -31.13 6.67 -20.96
C VAL A 158 -31.89 6.05 -19.80
N THR A 159 -33.21 6.19 -19.79
CA THR A 159 -34.09 5.51 -18.82
C THR A 159 -35.18 4.74 -19.56
N CYS A 160 -35.53 3.54 -19.08
CA CYS A 160 -36.61 2.74 -19.66
C CYS A 160 -37.57 2.15 -18.63
N ASP A 161 -38.85 2.10 -19.01
CA ASP A 161 -39.92 1.46 -18.26
C ASP A 161 -41.01 0.96 -19.22
N VAL A 162 -41.80 -0.03 -18.78
CA VAL A 162 -42.86 -0.65 -19.58
C VAL A 162 -44.18 0.12 -19.50
N ASP A 163 -44.42 0.86 -18.41
CA ASP A 163 -45.68 1.57 -18.19
C ASP A 163 -45.72 2.89 -18.97
N ALA A 164 -46.59 2.97 -19.98
CA ALA A 164 -46.70 4.14 -20.86
C ALA A 164 -47.25 5.38 -20.13
N ASP A 165 -48.14 5.18 -19.16
CA ASP A 165 -48.77 6.28 -18.44
C ASP A 165 -47.73 6.94 -17.52
N THR A 166 -46.94 6.14 -16.79
CA THR A 166 -45.89 6.68 -15.91
C THR A 166 -44.74 7.27 -16.73
N MET A 167 -44.41 6.69 -17.89
CA MET A 167 -43.37 7.24 -18.78
C MET A 167 -43.79 8.57 -19.41
N GLN A 168 -45.06 8.73 -19.78
CA GLN A 168 -45.59 10.01 -20.25
C GLN A 168 -45.54 11.07 -19.15
N PHE A 169 -45.87 10.68 -17.91
CA PHE A 169 -45.76 11.54 -16.75
C PHE A 169 -44.30 11.94 -16.48
N ALA A 170 -43.38 10.98 -16.46
CA ALA A 170 -41.96 11.22 -16.28
C ALA A 170 -41.41 12.18 -17.36
N GLN A 171 -41.81 12.00 -18.62
CA GLN A 171 -41.41 12.89 -19.72
C GLN A 171 -41.86 14.34 -19.48
N SER A 172 -43.06 14.56 -18.95
CA SER A 172 -43.54 15.93 -18.63
C SER A 172 -42.67 16.64 -17.59
N TYR A 173 -42.03 15.89 -16.70
CA TYR A 173 -41.05 16.39 -15.74
C TYR A 173 -39.65 16.53 -16.34
N PHE A 174 -39.22 15.59 -17.18
CA PHE A 174 -37.94 15.67 -17.89
C PHE A 174 -37.86 16.91 -18.78
N ASP A 175 -38.94 17.28 -19.46
CA ASP A 175 -39.00 18.47 -20.32
C ASP A 175 -38.83 19.79 -19.54
N ARG A 176 -39.12 19.78 -18.24
CA ARG A 176 -38.99 20.93 -17.32
C ARG A 176 -37.62 21.00 -16.64
N SER A 177 -36.85 19.92 -16.68
CA SER A 177 -35.54 19.83 -16.03
C SER A 177 -34.47 20.65 -16.76
N SER A 178 -33.54 21.21 -16.01
CA SER A 178 -32.33 21.83 -16.56
C SER A 178 -31.47 20.84 -17.38
N ARG A 179 -31.68 19.54 -17.16
CA ARG A 179 -30.97 18.42 -17.78
C ARG A 179 -31.75 17.76 -18.93
N ALA A 180 -32.87 18.34 -19.38
CA ALA A 180 -33.76 17.77 -20.39
C ALA A 180 -33.04 17.18 -21.63
N LYS A 181 -32.04 17.90 -22.18
CA LYS A 181 -31.29 17.47 -23.37
C LYS A 181 -30.40 16.24 -23.16
N GLN A 182 -30.14 15.89 -21.90
CA GLN A 182 -29.30 14.75 -21.53
C GLN A 182 -30.13 13.48 -21.30
N ILE A 183 -31.45 13.60 -21.13
CA ILE A 183 -32.33 12.49 -20.76
C ILE A 183 -33.04 11.94 -22.02
N THR A 184 -32.97 10.63 -22.22
CA THR A 184 -33.73 9.91 -23.25
C THR A 184 -34.61 8.86 -22.57
N ALA A 185 -35.92 9.04 -22.68
CA ALA A 185 -36.91 8.14 -22.09
C ALA A 185 -37.40 7.12 -23.12
N ILE A 186 -37.37 5.83 -22.78
CA ILE A 186 -37.74 4.72 -23.66
C ILE A 186 -38.89 3.93 -23.03
N ASN A 187 -40.07 3.94 -23.64
CA ASN A 187 -41.17 3.08 -23.22
C ASN A 187 -41.00 1.67 -23.79
N GLN A 188 -40.38 0.77 -23.02
CA GLN A 188 -40.11 -0.61 -23.40
C GLN A 188 -39.77 -1.46 -22.15
N ASP A 189 -40.05 -2.78 -22.17
CA ASP A 189 -39.54 -3.68 -21.12
C ASP A 189 -38.01 -3.64 -21.09
N GLY A 190 -37.43 -3.50 -19.89
CA GLY A 190 -35.99 -3.35 -19.73
C GLY A 190 -35.16 -4.47 -20.37
N MET A 191 -35.63 -5.73 -20.35
CA MET A 191 -34.90 -6.83 -20.99
C MET A 191 -34.97 -6.73 -22.51
N GLU A 192 -36.13 -6.36 -23.04
CA GLU A 192 -36.27 -6.12 -24.48
C GLU A 192 -35.36 -4.97 -24.92
N TYR A 193 -35.31 -3.88 -24.15
CA TYR A 193 -34.40 -2.77 -24.42
C TYR A 193 -32.94 -3.21 -24.40
N LEU A 194 -32.49 -3.92 -23.36
CA LEU A 194 -31.13 -4.48 -23.29
C LEU A 194 -30.80 -5.39 -24.49
N ASN A 195 -31.80 -6.12 -25.01
CA ASN A 195 -31.63 -6.98 -26.19
C ASN A 195 -31.53 -6.19 -27.50
N THR A 196 -32.08 -4.97 -27.57
CA THR A 196 -31.87 -4.08 -28.73
C THR A 196 -30.49 -3.42 -28.72
N LEU A 197 -29.86 -3.33 -27.55
CA LEU A 197 -28.55 -2.72 -27.40
C LEU A 197 -27.46 -3.69 -27.86
N THR A 198 -26.85 -3.36 -29.00
CA THR A 198 -25.55 -3.91 -29.40
C THR A 198 -24.45 -2.92 -29.01
N ALA A 199 -23.21 -3.38 -28.85
CA ALA A 199 -22.05 -2.51 -28.65
C ALA A 199 -21.83 -1.61 -29.89
N GLY A 200 -22.61 -0.54 -29.99
CA GLY A 200 -22.65 0.38 -31.12
C GLY A 200 -21.62 1.51 -31.00
N PRO A 201 -21.59 2.44 -31.97
CA PRO A 201 -20.56 3.48 -32.08
C PRO A 201 -20.46 4.45 -30.90
N LYS A 202 -21.47 4.50 -30.02
CA LYS A 202 -21.44 5.33 -28.80
C LYS A 202 -20.64 4.69 -27.65
N GLY A 203 -20.37 3.38 -27.68
CA GLY A 203 -19.66 2.62 -26.63
C GLY A 203 -20.56 2.00 -25.53
N PRO A 204 -19.99 1.46 -24.43
CA PRO A 204 -20.73 1.01 -23.25
C PRO A 204 -21.21 2.17 -22.36
N PHE A 205 -21.97 1.86 -21.30
CA PHE A 205 -22.38 2.77 -20.23
C PHE A 205 -21.38 2.75 -19.07
N ASP A 206 -21.17 3.90 -18.45
CA ASP A 206 -20.27 4.08 -17.30
C ASP A 206 -20.99 3.83 -15.97
N PHE A 207 -22.31 3.96 -15.95
CA PHE A 207 -23.13 3.66 -14.78
C PHE A 207 -24.45 3.04 -15.23
N ILE A 208 -24.87 1.96 -14.57
CA ILE A 208 -26.15 1.32 -14.83
C ILE A 208 -26.89 1.14 -13.51
N PHE A 209 -28.09 1.72 -13.41
CA PHE A 209 -28.98 1.57 -12.26
C PHE A 209 -30.14 0.64 -12.63
N VAL A 210 -30.40 -0.37 -11.80
CA VAL A 210 -31.49 -1.32 -11.99
C VAL A 210 -32.41 -1.30 -10.79
N ASP A 211 -33.60 -0.75 -10.99
CA ASP A 211 -34.71 -0.75 -10.03
C ASP A 211 -36.00 -1.19 -10.71
N ALA A 212 -36.00 -2.44 -11.18
CA ALA A 212 -37.09 -3.00 -11.97
C ALA A 212 -37.64 -4.28 -11.35
N ASN A 213 -38.06 -5.22 -12.21
CA ASN A 213 -38.59 -6.50 -11.79
C ASN A 213 -37.52 -7.35 -11.10
N LYS A 214 -37.57 -7.41 -9.77
CA LYS A 214 -36.65 -8.16 -8.90
C LYS A 214 -36.47 -9.64 -9.29
N ARG A 215 -37.48 -10.26 -9.92
CA ARG A 215 -37.41 -11.65 -10.40
C ARG A 215 -36.49 -11.83 -11.61
N LYS A 216 -36.23 -10.75 -12.34
CA LYS A 216 -35.36 -10.72 -13.52
C LYS A 216 -33.96 -10.18 -13.19
N TYR A 217 -33.61 -9.90 -11.93
CA TYR A 217 -32.33 -9.27 -11.58
C TYR A 217 -31.11 -10.04 -12.09
N GLN A 218 -31.11 -11.36 -11.93
CA GLN A 218 -30.06 -12.19 -12.52
C GLN A 218 -30.05 -12.08 -14.05
N ALA A 219 -31.21 -12.07 -14.72
CA ALA A 219 -31.28 -11.92 -16.17
C ALA A 219 -30.81 -10.55 -16.65
N TYR A 220 -31.13 -9.46 -15.93
CA TYR A 220 -30.60 -8.13 -16.21
C TYR A 220 -29.09 -8.10 -16.06
N TYR A 221 -28.58 -8.64 -14.95
CA TYR A 221 -27.16 -8.74 -14.67
C TYR A 221 -26.42 -9.50 -15.77
N ASP A 222 -26.91 -10.68 -16.16
CA ASP A 222 -26.31 -11.48 -17.23
C ASP A 222 -26.34 -10.75 -18.57
N ALA A 223 -27.49 -10.19 -18.97
CA ALA A 223 -27.59 -9.45 -20.23
C ALA A 223 -26.65 -8.24 -20.28
N ILE A 224 -26.54 -7.47 -19.19
CA ILE A 224 -25.63 -6.31 -19.09
C ILE A 224 -24.18 -6.74 -19.31
N LEU A 225 -23.74 -7.82 -18.66
CA LEU A 225 -22.35 -8.28 -18.76
C LEU A 225 -22.06 -9.00 -20.09
N GLU A 226 -23.00 -9.82 -20.59
CA GLU A 226 -22.85 -10.58 -21.83
C GLU A 226 -22.85 -9.69 -23.07
N HIS A 227 -23.73 -8.69 -23.09
CA HIS A 227 -23.77 -7.69 -24.18
C HIS A 227 -22.69 -6.61 -24.02
N LYS A 228 -21.84 -6.69 -22.97
CA LYS A 228 -20.77 -5.75 -22.66
C LYS A 228 -21.26 -4.30 -22.60
N LEU A 229 -22.40 -4.12 -21.95
CA LEU A 229 -23.06 -2.82 -21.85
C LEU A 229 -22.47 -1.95 -20.74
N LEU A 230 -21.70 -2.52 -19.81
CA LEU A 230 -20.97 -1.79 -18.79
C LEU A 230 -19.52 -1.54 -19.22
N SER A 231 -19.01 -0.34 -18.97
CA SER A 231 -17.62 0.01 -19.28
C SER A 231 -16.66 -0.67 -18.28
N PRO A 232 -15.38 -0.87 -18.62
CA PRO A 232 -14.42 -1.53 -17.73
C PRO A 232 -14.21 -0.84 -16.36
N THR A 233 -14.49 0.46 -16.30
CA THR A 233 -14.45 1.26 -15.07
C THR A 233 -15.84 1.54 -14.52
N GLY A 234 -16.89 1.00 -15.16
CA GLY A 234 -18.27 1.32 -14.87
C GLY A 234 -18.80 0.65 -13.61
N LEU A 235 -19.86 1.25 -13.06
CA LEU A 235 -20.52 0.79 -11.84
C LEU A 235 -21.97 0.36 -12.15
N LEU A 236 -22.31 -0.88 -11.79
CA LEU A 236 -23.65 -1.43 -11.87
C LEU A 236 -24.27 -1.46 -10.47
N VAL A 237 -25.45 -0.89 -10.33
CA VAL A 237 -26.14 -0.74 -9.04
C VAL A 237 -27.52 -1.37 -9.13
N PHE A 238 -27.81 -2.31 -8.24
CA PHE A 238 -29.14 -2.90 -8.09
C PHE A 238 -29.79 -2.43 -6.79
N ASP A 239 -31.06 -2.01 -6.90
CA ASP A 239 -31.83 -1.55 -5.74
C ASP A 239 -32.73 -2.64 -5.12
N ASN A 240 -33.05 -2.45 -3.85
CA ASN A 240 -33.84 -3.29 -2.96
C ASN A 240 -33.36 -4.73 -2.82
N THR A 241 -32.04 -4.94 -2.82
CA THR A 241 -31.44 -6.29 -2.80
C THR A 241 -31.52 -7.00 -1.45
N LEU A 242 -31.96 -6.32 -0.38
CA LEU A 242 -32.25 -6.92 0.94
C LEU A 242 -33.75 -7.12 1.21
N PHE A 243 -34.61 -6.50 0.41
CA PHE A 243 -36.07 -6.68 0.41
C PHE A 243 -36.69 -6.70 1.81
N ARG A 244 -36.52 -5.61 2.55
CA ARG A 244 -37.01 -5.36 3.91
C ARG A 244 -36.47 -6.39 4.92
N GLY A 245 -35.24 -6.84 4.70
CA GLY A 245 -34.59 -7.90 5.47
C GLY A 245 -35.12 -9.32 5.20
N ARG A 246 -36.09 -9.49 4.29
CA ARG A 246 -36.66 -10.81 3.96
C ARG A 246 -35.65 -11.72 3.29
N VAL A 247 -34.66 -11.15 2.59
CA VAL A 247 -33.56 -11.92 1.99
C VAL A 247 -32.71 -12.59 3.07
N ALA A 248 -32.31 -11.86 4.10
CA ALA A 248 -31.57 -12.41 5.24
C ALA A 248 -32.42 -13.43 6.02
N ALA A 249 -33.68 -13.11 6.29
CA ALA A 249 -34.60 -14.05 6.95
C ALA A 249 -34.79 -15.35 6.15
N TYR A 250 -34.81 -15.27 4.82
CA TYR A 250 -34.85 -16.46 3.96
C TYR A 250 -33.54 -17.25 4.03
N ALA A 251 -32.39 -16.59 3.96
CA ALA A 251 -31.08 -17.23 4.07
C ALA A 251 -30.88 -17.96 5.40
N ASP A 252 -31.42 -17.40 6.49
CA ASP A 252 -31.38 -18.00 7.84
C ASP A 252 -32.47 -19.08 8.06
N GLY A 253 -33.26 -19.41 7.03
CA GLY A 253 -34.34 -20.41 7.11
C GLY A 253 -35.57 -19.96 7.91
N LEU A 254 -35.66 -18.66 8.24
CA LEU A 254 -36.73 -18.05 9.04
C LEU A 254 -37.93 -17.58 8.19
N ALA A 255 -37.80 -17.53 6.87
CA ALA A 255 -38.86 -17.13 5.95
C ALA A 255 -39.41 -18.32 5.13
N SER A 256 -40.67 -18.20 4.70
CA SER A 256 -41.33 -19.26 3.91
C SER A 256 -40.76 -19.36 2.50
N ASN A 257 -40.54 -20.59 2.02
CA ASN A 257 -40.22 -20.91 0.61
C ASN A 257 -41.23 -20.37 -0.43
N LYS A 258 -42.40 -19.89 0.02
CA LYS A 258 -43.41 -19.24 -0.84
C LYS A 258 -43.06 -17.77 -1.17
N GLU A 259 -42.10 -17.15 -0.49
CA GLU A 259 -41.64 -15.78 -0.75
C GLU A 259 -40.69 -15.72 -1.96
N ARG A 260 -41.25 -15.94 -3.15
CA ARG A 260 -40.50 -16.07 -4.42
C ARG A 260 -39.54 -14.90 -4.73
N ILE A 261 -39.86 -13.68 -4.28
CA ILE A 261 -39.00 -12.49 -4.49
C ILE A 261 -37.80 -12.51 -3.55
N ALA A 262 -38.02 -12.75 -2.25
CA ALA A 262 -36.93 -12.86 -1.27
C ALA A 262 -35.97 -13.99 -1.64
N ARG A 263 -36.51 -15.14 -2.07
CA ARG A 263 -35.72 -16.24 -2.62
C ARG A 263 -34.92 -15.81 -3.85
N GLY A 264 -35.55 -15.22 -4.86
CA GLY A 264 -34.88 -14.82 -6.09
C GLY A 264 -33.78 -13.77 -5.86
N LEU A 265 -33.96 -12.87 -4.91
CA LEU A 265 -32.95 -11.89 -4.51
C LEU A 265 -31.83 -12.52 -3.66
N ALA A 266 -32.13 -13.50 -2.80
CA ALA A 266 -31.10 -14.27 -2.10
C ALA A 266 -30.22 -15.04 -3.11
N GLU A 267 -30.86 -15.73 -4.05
CA GLU A 267 -30.20 -16.44 -5.15
C GLU A 267 -29.36 -15.48 -5.99
N PHE A 268 -29.90 -14.32 -6.37
CA PHE A 268 -29.15 -13.28 -7.09
C PHE A 268 -27.95 -12.74 -6.30
N ASN A 269 -28.12 -12.41 -5.01
CA ASN A 269 -27.03 -11.89 -4.19
C ASN A 269 -25.92 -12.93 -4.02
N SER A 270 -26.27 -14.20 -3.80
CA SER A 270 -25.31 -15.31 -3.78
C SER A 270 -24.63 -15.49 -5.14
N TYR A 271 -25.41 -15.44 -6.23
CA TYR A 271 -24.91 -15.54 -7.60
C TYR A 271 -23.88 -14.45 -7.91
N ALA A 272 -24.26 -13.18 -7.74
CA ALA A 272 -23.39 -12.03 -7.99
C ALA A 272 -22.17 -12.01 -7.06
N ALA A 273 -22.30 -12.43 -5.80
CA ALA A 273 -21.15 -12.56 -4.88
C ALA A 273 -20.17 -13.67 -5.29
N SER A 274 -20.68 -14.74 -5.92
CA SER A 274 -19.87 -15.87 -6.41
C SER A 274 -19.36 -15.69 -7.84
N ASP A 275 -19.85 -14.68 -8.58
CA ASP A 275 -19.51 -14.50 -9.98
C ASP A 275 -18.10 -13.91 -10.14
N PRO A 276 -17.13 -14.68 -10.69
CA PRO A 276 -15.75 -14.22 -10.86
C PRO A 276 -15.60 -13.10 -11.90
N ARG A 277 -16.68 -12.73 -12.61
CA ARG A 277 -16.72 -11.58 -13.51
C ARG A 277 -16.78 -10.25 -12.78
N SER A 278 -17.04 -10.20 -11.48
CA SER A 278 -17.30 -8.94 -10.80
C SER A 278 -16.82 -8.90 -9.34
N THR A 279 -16.65 -7.69 -8.81
CA THR A 279 -16.63 -7.43 -7.37
C THR A 279 -18.00 -6.89 -6.99
N ASN A 280 -18.66 -7.51 -6.02
CA ASN A 280 -19.98 -7.12 -5.52
C ASN A 280 -19.90 -6.75 -4.03
N VAL A 281 -20.52 -5.62 -3.66
CA VAL A 281 -20.69 -5.19 -2.26
C VAL A 281 -22.17 -4.88 -2.03
N VAL A 282 -22.79 -5.59 -1.08
CA VAL A 282 -24.18 -5.34 -0.66
C VAL A 282 -24.18 -4.39 0.52
N MET A 283 -24.66 -3.17 0.30
CA MET A 283 -24.78 -2.14 1.33
C MET A 283 -26.16 -2.20 1.99
N PRO A 284 -26.24 -2.24 3.32
CA PRO A 284 -27.51 -2.26 4.05
C PRO A 284 -28.19 -0.88 4.14
N PHE A 285 -28.06 -0.04 3.12
CA PHE A 285 -28.76 1.25 3.07
C PHE A 285 -30.15 1.09 2.45
N TRP A 286 -31.15 1.78 3.01
CA TRP A 286 -32.57 1.67 2.64
C TRP A 286 -33.03 0.21 2.55
N ASP A 287 -33.45 -0.26 1.37
CA ASP A 287 -33.92 -1.62 1.16
C ASP A 287 -32.83 -2.58 0.60
N GLY A 288 -31.57 -2.13 0.64
CA GLY A 288 -30.38 -2.83 0.16
C GLY A 288 -29.93 -2.35 -1.22
N LEU A 289 -28.66 -1.93 -1.32
CA LEU A 289 -28.02 -1.55 -2.58
C LEU A 289 -26.85 -2.49 -2.86
N SER A 290 -26.91 -3.22 -3.98
CA SER A 290 -25.75 -4.00 -4.44
C SER A 290 -24.94 -3.17 -5.43
N LEU A 291 -23.71 -2.83 -5.05
CA LEU A 291 -22.72 -2.15 -5.89
C LEU A 291 -21.83 -3.18 -6.55
N ILE A 292 -21.86 -3.26 -7.87
CA ILE A 292 -21.17 -4.27 -8.65
C ILE A 292 -20.24 -3.60 -9.66
N ARG A 293 -18.97 -3.98 -9.62
CA ARG A 293 -17.96 -3.58 -10.61
C ARG A 293 -17.55 -4.80 -11.42
N GLN A 294 -17.71 -4.73 -12.74
CA GLN A 294 -17.24 -5.80 -13.62
C GLN A 294 -15.70 -5.80 -13.64
N HIS A 295 -15.10 -6.97 -13.40
CA HIS A 295 -13.69 -7.21 -13.66
C HIS A 295 -13.46 -7.18 -15.16
N ASN A 296 -12.32 -6.65 -15.60
CA ASN A 296 -11.96 -6.69 -17.00
C ASN A 296 -11.69 -8.16 -17.41
N MET A 297 -12.73 -8.85 -17.86
CA MET A 297 -12.77 -10.30 -18.09
C MET A 297 -11.93 -10.78 -19.28
N CYS A 298 -11.25 -9.86 -19.99
CA CYS A 298 -10.27 -10.21 -21.01
C CYS A 298 -9.18 -11.14 -20.45
N GLY A 299 -8.89 -11.08 -19.14
CA GLY A 299 -8.02 -12.04 -18.47
C GLY A 299 -8.70 -13.39 -18.16
N LEU A 300 -9.90 -13.40 -17.57
CA LEU A 300 -10.50 -14.63 -17.04
C LEU A 300 -11.26 -15.47 -18.09
N VAL A 301 -11.92 -14.85 -19.08
CA VAL A 301 -12.55 -15.58 -20.22
C VAL A 301 -11.49 -16.18 -21.12
N THR A 302 -10.40 -15.46 -21.40
CA THR A 302 -9.26 -15.98 -22.15
C THR A 302 -8.58 -17.11 -21.39
N ARG A 303 -8.43 -17.00 -20.05
CA ARG A 303 -7.92 -18.10 -19.21
C ARG A 303 -8.83 -19.32 -19.19
N MET A 304 -10.16 -19.15 -19.14
CA MET A 304 -11.10 -20.27 -19.10
C MET A 304 -11.26 -20.93 -20.48
N ARG A 305 -11.23 -20.16 -21.57
CA ARG A 305 -11.18 -20.70 -22.95
C ARG A 305 -9.87 -21.43 -23.23
N MET A 306 -8.74 -20.86 -22.82
CA MET A 306 -7.45 -21.54 -22.89
C MET A 306 -7.40 -22.78 -22.00
N HIS A 307 -8.08 -22.77 -20.85
CA HIS A 307 -8.22 -23.94 -20.00
C HIS A 307 -9.05 -25.03 -20.71
N LEU A 308 -10.22 -24.70 -21.27
CA LEU A 308 -11.07 -25.66 -21.99
C LEU A 308 -10.43 -26.18 -23.27
N ALA A 309 -9.73 -25.31 -24.01
CA ALA A 309 -9.04 -25.66 -25.26
C ALA A 309 -7.75 -26.47 -25.04
N ARG A 310 -7.01 -26.25 -23.93
CA ARG A 310 -5.64 -26.79 -23.76
C ARG A 310 -5.34 -27.49 -22.44
N LYS A 311 -6.07 -27.21 -21.35
CA LYS A 311 -5.74 -27.73 -20.00
C LYS A 311 -6.78 -28.70 -19.42
N CYS A 312 -8.05 -28.67 -19.84
CA CYS A 312 -9.10 -29.50 -19.25
C CYS A 312 -9.02 -30.94 -19.80
N PRO A 313 -8.74 -31.94 -18.93
CA PRO A 313 -8.56 -33.33 -19.37
C PRO A 313 -9.88 -33.96 -19.85
N ASN A 314 -11.03 -33.51 -19.32
CA ASN A 314 -12.36 -34.08 -19.60
C ASN A 314 -13.19 -33.26 -20.61
N CYS A 315 -12.61 -32.24 -21.24
CA CYS A 315 -13.32 -31.43 -22.24
C CYS A 315 -13.44 -32.18 -23.58
N PRO A 316 -14.66 -32.36 -24.13
CA PRO A 316 -14.91 -33.05 -25.41
C PRO A 316 -14.11 -32.46 -26.58
N THR A 317 -13.68 -33.30 -27.53
CA THR A 317 -12.78 -32.92 -28.64
C THR A 317 -13.40 -31.96 -29.65
N ASP A 318 -14.71 -32.04 -29.85
CA ASP A 318 -15.55 -31.13 -30.63
C ASP A 318 -15.61 -29.73 -29.99
N ILE A 319 -15.84 -29.66 -28.68
CA ILE A 319 -15.79 -28.39 -27.93
C ILE A 319 -14.38 -27.78 -27.95
N LYS A 320 -13.31 -28.61 -27.85
CA LYS A 320 -11.93 -28.15 -27.99
C LYS A 320 -11.63 -27.53 -29.36
N ALA A 321 -12.18 -28.11 -30.42
CA ALA A 321 -12.00 -27.62 -31.79
C ALA A 321 -12.82 -26.35 -32.06
N GLU A 322 -14.07 -26.30 -31.60
CA GLU A 322 -14.95 -25.13 -31.71
C GLU A 322 -14.36 -23.91 -30.99
N MET A 323 -13.82 -24.09 -29.78
CA MET A 323 -13.14 -23.02 -29.05
C MET A 323 -11.85 -22.54 -29.73
N PHE A 324 -11.25 -23.35 -30.62
CA PHE A 324 -10.06 -23.00 -31.39
C PHE A 324 -10.40 -22.23 -32.68
N GLU A 325 -11.48 -22.58 -33.39
CA GLU A 325 -11.89 -21.93 -34.64
C GLU A 325 -12.57 -20.57 -34.43
N VAL A 326 -13.37 -20.41 -33.36
CA VAL A 326 -14.04 -19.14 -33.04
C VAL A 326 -13.02 -18.02 -32.74
N ASP A 327 -11.85 -18.35 -32.21
CA ASP A 327 -10.75 -17.39 -31.94
C ASP A 327 -10.06 -16.89 -33.23
N LEU A 328 -10.11 -17.64 -34.34
CA LEU A 328 -9.58 -17.20 -35.64
C LEU A 328 -10.52 -16.22 -36.36
N ASN A 329 -11.82 -16.49 -36.38
CA ASN A 329 -12.79 -15.66 -37.11
C ASN A 329 -13.08 -14.32 -36.43
N ARG A 330 -13.05 -14.26 -35.09
CA ARG A 330 -13.30 -13.02 -34.33
C ARG A 330 -12.20 -11.97 -34.51
N ASN A 331 -10.98 -12.40 -34.80
CA ASN A 331 -9.86 -11.52 -35.11
C ASN A 331 -9.96 -10.89 -36.50
N VAL A 332 -10.73 -11.47 -37.43
CA VAL A 332 -10.88 -10.95 -38.80
C VAL A 332 -11.97 -9.85 -38.90
N GLU A 333 -13.06 -9.95 -38.13
CA GLU A 333 -14.16 -8.95 -38.14
C GLU A 333 -13.83 -7.63 -37.42
N LEU A 334 -12.93 -7.64 -36.42
CA LEU A 334 -12.49 -6.42 -35.72
C LEU A 334 -11.49 -5.58 -36.55
N ILE A 335 -10.79 -6.20 -37.49
CA ILE A 335 -9.77 -5.54 -38.33
C ILE A 335 -10.42 -4.71 -39.46
N THR A 336 -11.58 -5.15 -39.96
CA THR A 336 -12.28 -4.51 -41.10
C THR A 336 -13.11 -3.28 -40.71
N THR A 337 -13.54 -3.15 -39.45
CA THR A 337 -14.30 -1.99 -38.97
C THR A 337 -13.41 -0.80 -38.56
N THR A 338 -12.16 -1.06 -38.19
CA THR A 338 -11.23 -0.04 -37.66
C THR A 338 -10.48 0.73 -38.78
N THR A 339 -10.46 0.20 -40.01
CA THR A 339 -9.69 0.76 -41.14
C THR A 339 -10.39 1.89 -41.91
N GLN A 340 -11.68 2.15 -41.68
CA GLN A 340 -12.43 3.19 -42.43
C GLN A 340 -12.49 4.56 -41.75
N ALA A 341 -12.09 4.69 -40.47
CA ALA A 341 -12.25 5.95 -39.72
C ALA A 341 -11.01 6.88 -39.73
N SER A 342 -9.84 6.45 -40.20
CA SER A 342 -8.56 7.16 -39.98
C SER A 342 -7.98 7.91 -41.19
N VAL A 343 -8.65 7.96 -42.35
CA VAL A 343 -8.10 8.58 -43.57
C VAL A 343 -8.37 10.10 -43.68
N GLY A 344 -9.09 10.71 -42.73
CA GLY A 344 -9.59 12.10 -42.87
C GLY A 344 -8.70 13.26 -42.38
N ALA A 345 -7.66 13.03 -41.58
CA ALA A 345 -7.11 14.11 -40.73
C ALA A 345 -5.60 14.39 -40.85
N VAL A 346 -4.97 14.12 -42.00
CA VAL A 346 -3.54 14.46 -42.21
C VAL A 346 -3.36 15.27 -43.50
N ARG A 347 -3.80 16.52 -43.50
CA ARG A 347 -3.40 17.55 -44.49
C ARG A 347 -3.57 18.96 -43.91
N ALA A 348 -2.60 19.42 -43.12
CA ALA A 348 -2.19 20.83 -43.04
C ALA A 348 -1.09 21.03 -42.00
N ALA A 349 0.16 21.26 -42.44
CA ALA A 349 1.10 22.27 -41.91
C ALA A 349 2.54 21.96 -42.36
N THR A 350 2.97 22.61 -43.44
CA THR A 350 4.39 22.69 -43.84
C THR A 350 4.73 24.15 -44.11
N ARG A 351 5.80 24.67 -43.48
CA ARG A 351 6.62 25.79 -43.99
C ARG A 351 8.06 25.74 -43.39
N PRO A 352 9.07 26.29 -44.10
CA PRO A 352 10.46 25.80 -44.12
C PRO A 352 11.47 26.67 -43.35
N PRO A 353 12.77 26.28 -43.29
CA PRO A 353 13.76 26.81 -42.35
C PRO A 353 14.70 27.86 -42.95
N ASP A 354 15.30 28.70 -42.09
CA ASP A 354 16.43 29.55 -42.44
C ASP A 354 17.69 29.23 -41.62
N THR A 355 18.81 29.35 -42.31
CA THR A 355 20.15 28.86 -41.96
C THR A 355 20.97 29.90 -41.20
N LEU A 356 22.00 29.48 -40.43
CA LEU A 356 23.38 30.02 -40.50
C LEU A 356 24.34 29.41 -39.44
N ARG A 357 25.16 28.47 -39.94
CA ARG A 357 26.64 28.37 -39.89
C ARG A 357 27.43 28.57 -38.57
N ALA A 358 28.15 27.49 -38.23
CA ALA A 358 29.18 27.36 -37.18
C ALA A 358 30.56 27.93 -37.55
N LYS A 359 31.41 28.17 -36.52
CA LYS A 359 32.87 27.95 -36.53
C LYS A 359 33.46 27.89 -35.10
N LYS A 360 34.18 26.79 -34.78
CA LYS A 360 35.07 26.58 -33.60
C LYS A 360 36.55 26.89 -34.01
N PRO A 361 37.60 26.56 -33.21
CA PRO A 361 38.09 27.17 -31.95
C PRO A 361 39.62 27.44 -32.00
N ARG A 362 40.26 27.98 -30.95
CA ARG A 362 41.70 27.69 -30.65
C ARG A 362 42.13 28.04 -29.21
N GLN A 363 43.11 27.27 -28.75
CA GLN A 363 43.59 26.97 -27.38
C GLN A 363 44.59 28.00 -26.83
N LEU A 364 44.84 28.03 -25.51
CA LEU A 364 46.18 27.85 -24.87
C LEU A 364 46.14 27.94 -23.32
N LYS A 365 47.19 27.37 -22.69
CA LYS A 365 47.27 26.75 -21.34
C LYS A 365 47.71 27.68 -20.18
N LYS A 366 47.40 27.20 -18.96
CA LYS A 366 47.72 27.62 -17.56
C LYS A 366 49.22 27.79 -17.19
N LYS A 367 49.51 28.51 -16.05
CA LYS A 367 50.30 28.09 -14.83
C LYS A 367 50.44 29.26 -13.78
N THR A 368 49.85 29.22 -12.55
CA THR A 368 50.33 28.83 -11.15
C THR A 368 51.19 29.89 -10.38
N PRO A 369 51.29 29.94 -9.01
CA PRO A 369 50.32 30.07 -7.88
C PRO A 369 50.79 31.09 -6.74
N PRO A 370 50.49 31.03 -5.41
CA PRO A 370 49.74 32.07 -4.64
C PRO A 370 50.45 32.71 -3.38
N GLN A 371 49.85 33.72 -2.71
CA GLN A 371 50.21 34.25 -1.36
C GLN A 371 49.03 35.00 -0.62
N PRO A 372 49.12 35.32 0.70
CA PRO A 372 48.08 35.14 1.75
C PRO A 372 47.12 36.32 2.08
N GLN A 373 46.17 36.07 3.00
CA GLN A 373 44.79 36.61 3.10
C GLN A 373 44.54 37.81 4.06
N THR A 374 43.76 38.82 3.61
CA THR A 374 43.22 40.05 4.26
C THR A 374 41.75 39.88 4.74
N PRO A 375 41.10 40.79 5.52
CA PRO A 375 39.72 40.62 6.03
C PRO A 375 38.61 40.33 4.98
N GLU A 376 38.77 40.72 3.71
CA GLU A 376 37.91 40.28 2.59
C GLU A 376 37.94 38.74 2.38
N SER A 377 38.98 38.07 2.87
CA SER A 377 39.13 36.62 2.79
C SER A 377 38.21 35.85 3.74
N ALA A 378 37.79 36.45 4.86
CA ALA A 378 36.96 35.76 5.85
C ALA A 378 35.51 35.66 5.34
N GLU A 379 34.95 36.75 4.82
CA GLU A 379 33.65 36.76 4.14
C GLU A 379 33.66 35.85 2.90
N LYS A 380 34.77 35.86 2.14
CA LYS A 380 34.94 34.94 1.02
C LYS A 380 34.95 33.48 1.46
N ALA A 381 35.69 33.14 2.52
CA ALA A 381 35.75 31.78 3.03
C ALA A 381 34.37 31.28 3.50
N GLU A 382 33.56 32.17 4.08
CA GLU A 382 32.19 31.85 4.46
C GLU A 382 31.29 31.58 3.23
N LEU A 383 31.38 32.42 2.19
CA LEU A 383 30.67 32.20 0.92
C LEU A 383 31.14 30.92 0.20
N ASP A 384 32.44 30.65 0.18
CA ASP A 384 33.01 29.41 -0.36
C ASP A 384 32.49 28.19 0.40
N GLY A 385 32.31 28.30 1.72
CA GLY A 385 31.67 27.28 2.56
C GLY A 385 30.20 27.03 2.18
N TYR A 386 29.40 28.08 1.93
CA TYR A 386 28.02 27.91 1.43
C TYR A 386 27.97 27.26 0.04
N VAL A 387 28.88 27.64 -0.86
CA VAL A 387 29.00 27.00 -2.18
C VAL A 387 29.37 25.52 -2.03
N ALA A 388 30.33 25.21 -1.15
CA ALA A 388 30.72 23.83 -0.86
C ALA A 388 29.55 23.02 -0.30
N ARG A 389 28.82 23.53 0.69
CA ARG A 389 27.62 22.87 1.24
C ARG A 389 26.52 22.72 0.19
N ALA A 390 26.35 23.68 -0.72
CA ALA A 390 25.37 23.55 -1.80
C ALA A 390 25.77 22.44 -2.79
N VAL A 391 27.05 22.37 -3.19
CA VAL A 391 27.55 21.36 -4.13
C VAL A 391 27.56 19.98 -3.49
N PHE A 392 28.16 19.85 -2.30
CA PHE A 392 28.21 18.59 -1.57
C PHE A 392 26.83 18.18 -1.13
N GLY A 393 26.05 19.04 -0.47
CA GLY A 393 24.69 18.81 0.04
C GLY A 393 23.63 18.48 -1.01
N SER A 394 23.90 18.72 -2.30
CA SER A 394 23.05 18.26 -3.42
C SER A 394 23.75 17.20 -4.29
N ALA A 395 24.89 16.71 -3.80
CA ALA A 395 25.77 15.73 -4.41
C ALA A 395 26.03 15.96 -5.90
N GLN A 396 26.33 17.21 -6.21
CA GLN A 396 26.75 17.64 -7.53
C GLN A 396 28.26 17.39 -7.70
N PRO A 397 28.73 17.21 -8.95
CA PRO A 397 30.16 17.10 -9.19
C PRO A 397 30.82 18.44 -8.87
N VAL A 398 32.05 18.43 -8.34
CA VAL A 398 32.76 19.69 -8.03
C VAL A 398 33.02 20.57 -9.24
N SER A 399 32.91 20.05 -10.46
CA SER A 399 32.94 20.86 -11.68
C SER A 399 31.68 21.69 -11.91
N ALA A 400 30.60 21.48 -11.15
CA ALA A 400 29.36 22.24 -11.25
C ALA A 400 29.60 23.75 -11.04
N VAL A 401 30.53 24.12 -10.16
CA VAL A 401 30.87 25.54 -9.94
C VAL A 401 31.57 26.22 -11.12
N GLU A 402 32.15 25.43 -12.02
CA GLU A 402 32.79 25.94 -13.24
C GLU A 402 31.80 26.08 -14.39
N ASN A 403 30.54 25.68 -14.19
CA ASN A 403 29.48 25.87 -15.17
C ASN A 403 29.23 27.37 -15.41
N ALA A 404 29.28 27.80 -16.67
CA ALA A 404 29.14 29.21 -17.03
C ALA A 404 27.82 29.84 -16.56
N ALA A 405 26.73 29.08 -16.50
CA ALA A 405 25.45 29.57 -15.98
C ALA A 405 25.50 29.74 -14.45
N PHE A 406 26.13 28.80 -13.74
CA PHE A 406 26.33 28.87 -12.29
C PHE A 406 27.19 30.08 -11.89
N VAL A 407 28.31 30.31 -12.59
CA VAL A 407 29.17 31.48 -12.34
C VAL A 407 28.41 32.79 -12.64
N LYS A 408 27.66 32.85 -13.75
CA LYS A 408 26.84 34.04 -14.08
C LYS A 408 25.77 34.32 -13.03
N LEU A 409 25.13 33.29 -12.49
CA LEU A 409 24.14 33.41 -11.41
C LEU A 409 24.77 34.05 -10.17
N LEU A 410 25.91 33.51 -9.70
CA LEU A 410 26.59 34.04 -8.53
C LEU A 410 27.07 35.48 -8.74
N LYS A 411 27.64 35.80 -9.91
CA LYS A 411 28.03 37.17 -10.26
C LYS A 411 26.85 38.14 -10.34
N ARG A 412 25.65 37.65 -10.63
CA ARG A 412 24.43 38.48 -10.67
C ARG A 412 23.91 38.79 -9.27
N MET A 413 24.14 37.90 -8.30
CA MET A 413 23.80 38.08 -6.88
C MET A 413 24.85 38.92 -6.15
N ASN A 414 26.14 38.66 -6.39
CA ASN A 414 27.27 39.42 -5.86
C ASN A 414 28.34 39.56 -6.95
N SER A 415 28.49 40.77 -7.50
CA SER A 415 29.42 41.03 -8.62
C SER A 415 30.90 40.90 -8.25
N ASN A 416 31.23 41.05 -6.97
CA ASN A 416 32.62 41.03 -6.48
C ASN A 416 33.04 39.64 -6.00
N TYR A 417 32.11 38.69 -5.92
CA TYR A 417 32.41 37.32 -5.51
C TYR A 417 32.81 36.45 -6.71
N GLU A 418 33.94 35.79 -6.58
CA GLU A 418 34.39 34.76 -7.51
C GLU A 418 34.30 33.40 -6.80
N PRO A 419 33.49 32.46 -7.30
CA PRO A 419 33.34 31.15 -6.67
C PRO A 419 34.66 30.36 -6.67
N PRO A 420 34.82 29.40 -5.75
CA PRO A 420 35.99 28.56 -5.71
C PRO A 420 36.09 27.73 -6.99
N SER A 421 37.32 27.46 -7.44
CA SER A 421 37.54 26.50 -8.54
C SER A 421 37.19 25.07 -8.12
N ALA A 422 36.95 24.18 -9.07
CA ALA A 422 36.72 22.76 -8.76
C ALA A 422 37.88 22.14 -7.96
N TYR A 423 39.12 22.60 -8.21
CA TYR A 423 40.30 22.18 -7.45
C TYR A 423 40.29 22.68 -6.01
N ALA A 424 39.91 23.94 -5.78
CA ALA A 424 39.81 24.49 -4.43
C ALA A 424 38.69 23.78 -3.63
N LEU A 425 37.58 23.47 -4.30
CA LEU A 425 36.50 22.68 -3.73
C LEU A 425 36.89 21.23 -3.42
N SER A 426 37.77 20.59 -4.20
CA SER A 426 38.25 19.24 -3.89
C SER A 426 39.44 19.20 -2.93
N THR A 427 39.95 20.35 -2.48
CA THR A 427 41.12 20.43 -1.60
C THR A 427 40.83 21.32 -0.38
N SER A 428 41.28 22.57 -0.38
CA SER A 428 41.28 23.44 0.79
C SER A 428 39.89 23.70 1.37
N VAL A 429 38.88 23.91 0.52
CA VAL A 429 37.51 24.17 0.99
C VAL A 429 36.89 22.88 1.54
N LEU A 430 37.18 21.73 0.92
CA LEU A 430 36.75 20.42 1.41
C LEU A 430 37.38 20.12 2.78
N ASP A 431 38.68 20.30 2.95
CA ASP A 431 39.35 20.05 4.23
C ASP A 431 38.80 20.96 5.34
N GLN A 432 38.44 22.20 5.01
CA GLN A 432 37.79 23.13 5.94
C GLN A 432 36.39 22.67 6.35
N GLU A 433 35.52 22.32 5.39
CA GLU A 433 34.17 21.83 5.68
C GLU A 433 34.20 20.47 6.39
N TYR A 434 35.14 19.60 6.03
CA TYR A 434 35.37 18.33 6.72
C TYR A 434 35.79 18.53 8.16
N THR A 435 36.75 19.44 8.42
CA THR A 435 37.18 19.79 9.78
C THR A 435 36.02 20.37 10.58
N THR A 436 35.20 21.22 9.97
CA THR A 436 34.02 21.80 10.61
C THR A 436 33.00 20.72 10.98
N ALA A 437 32.69 19.80 10.07
CA ALA A 437 31.81 18.66 10.32
C ALA A 437 32.37 17.76 11.43
N GLN A 438 33.65 17.42 11.38
CA GLN A 438 34.33 16.60 12.38
C GLN A 438 34.34 17.23 13.77
N THR A 439 34.61 18.54 13.89
CA THR A 439 34.58 19.24 15.18
C THR A 439 33.17 19.22 15.78
N LYS A 440 32.13 19.39 14.95
CA LYS A 440 30.74 19.29 15.41
C LYS A 440 30.41 17.87 15.89
N LEU A 441 30.77 16.85 15.12
CA LEU A 441 30.55 15.45 15.50
C LEU A 441 31.27 15.08 16.80
N ARG A 442 32.53 15.51 16.96
CA ARG A 442 33.28 15.25 18.20
C ARG A 442 32.64 15.95 19.40
N ALA A 443 32.07 17.15 19.23
CA ALA A 443 31.32 17.81 20.30
C ALA A 443 30.05 17.03 20.67
N GLU A 444 29.31 16.49 19.70
CA GLU A 444 28.13 15.64 19.93
C GLU A 444 28.50 14.33 20.65
N VAL A 445 29.59 13.69 20.25
CA VAL A 445 30.15 12.50 20.92
C VAL A 445 30.57 12.81 22.37
N LEU A 446 31.08 14.02 22.62
CA LEU A 446 31.48 14.44 23.95
C LEU A 446 30.28 14.65 24.89
N ASP A 447 29.17 15.16 24.37
CA ASP A 447 27.92 15.40 25.11
C ASP A 447 27.08 14.13 25.30
N ALA A 448 27.25 13.14 24.41
CA ALA A 448 26.50 11.90 24.47
C ALA A 448 26.83 11.05 25.72
N THR A 449 25.78 10.59 26.40
CA THR A 449 25.92 9.68 27.55
C THR A 449 26.42 8.29 27.16
N THR A 450 26.21 7.89 25.91
CA THR A 450 26.59 6.56 25.41
C THR A 450 26.79 6.64 23.90
N VAL A 451 27.87 6.01 23.43
CA VAL A 451 28.20 5.91 22.00
C VAL A 451 28.02 4.47 21.53
N TYR A 452 27.42 4.32 20.35
CA TYR A 452 27.35 3.06 19.61
C TYR A 452 28.11 3.20 18.30
N LEU A 453 28.93 2.19 17.99
CA LEU A 453 29.81 2.19 16.83
C LEU A 453 29.33 1.13 15.83
N GLY A 454 28.95 1.54 14.63
CA GLY A 454 28.68 0.64 13.51
C GLY A 454 29.91 0.57 12.60
N VAL A 455 30.38 -0.64 12.32
CA VAL A 455 31.50 -0.90 11.39
C VAL A 455 31.00 -1.80 10.27
N GLU A 456 31.00 -1.28 9.05
CA GLU A 456 30.69 -2.05 7.84
C GLU A 456 31.87 -2.05 6.86
N SER A 457 32.01 -3.16 6.15
CA SER A 457 32.84 -3.22 4.96
C SER A 457 31.99 -3.07 3.70
N LEU A 458 32.32 -2.10 2.86
CA LEU A 458 31.67 -1.81 1.59
C LEU A 458 32.60 -2.13 0.43
N ALA A 459 32.18 -2.96 -0.52
CA ALA A 459 32.91 -3.16 -1.77
C ALA A 459 32.42 -2.16 -2.82
N THR A 460 33.32 -1.37 -3.41
CA THR A 460 32.93 -0.37 -4.42
C THR A 460 33.13 -0.88 -5.85
N THR A 461 32.15 -0.63 -6.70
CA THR A 461 32.06 -1.11 -8.10
C THR A 461 33.19 -0.60 -8.98
N MET A 462 33.79 0.55 -8.65
CA MET A 462 34.75 1.23 -9.52
C MET A 462 36.21 0.81 -9.31
N GLN A 463 36.57 0.14 -8.21
CA GLN A 463 38.00 -0.12 -7.93
C GLN A 463 38.35 -1.53 -7.45
N LYS A 464 37.40 -2.47 -7.28
CA LYS A 464 37.67 -3.77 -6.58
C LYS A 464 38.39 -3.54 -5.24
N ARG A 465 38.06 -2.44 -4.58
CA ARG A 465 38.63 -2.02 -3.30
C ARG A 465 37.49 -1.76 -2.35
N SER A 466 37.83 -1.88 -1.08
CA SER A 466 36.82 -1.86 -0.06
C SER A 466 37.04 -0.75 0.94
N LEU A 467 35.93 -0.14 1.32
CA LEU A 467 35.86 0.93 2.29
C LEU A 467 35.38 0.37 3.62
N VAL A 468 35.95 0.86 4.71
CA VAL A 468 35.44 0.65 6.05
C VAL A 468 34.67 1.90 6.43
N SER A 469 33.36 1.75 6.59
CA SER A 469 32.46 2.81 7.03
C SER A 469 32.24 2.68 8.53
N CYS A 470 32.39 3.82 9.22
CA CYS A 470 32.28 3.96 10.65
C CYS A 470 31.15 4.93 10.96
N THR A 471 30.09 4.41 11.57
CA THR A 471 28.93 5.19 12.00
C THR A 471 28.90 5.30 13.52
N ILE A 472 28.60 6.48 14.01
CA ILE A 472 28.39 6.74 15.43
C ILE A 472 26.91 7.04 15.61
N ASN A 473 26.29 6.39 16.57
CA ASN A 473 24.94 6.74 16.98
C ASN A 473 24.97 7.43 18.35
N THR A 474 24.59 8.70 18.35
CA THR A 474 24.45 9.54 19.54
C THR A 474 23.13 10.31 19.42
N PRO A 475 22.06 9.72 19.95
CA PRO A 475 20.65 9.76 19.50
C PRO A 475 20.27 9.85 18.02
N LYS A 476 21.10 10.45 17.17
CA LYS A 476 20.98 10.47 15.71
C LYS A 476 22.20 9.75 15.11
N PRO A 477 22.01 8.98 14.03
CA PRO A 477 23.12 8.30 13.35
C PRO A 477 23.91 9.31 12.51
N SER A 478 25.20 9.37 12.76
CA SER A 478 26.15 10.21 12.05
C SER A 478 27.31 9.38 11.51
N VAL A 479 27.91 9.83 10.41
CA VAL A 479 29.05 9.13 9.78
C VAL A 479 30.34 9.72 10.32
N PHE A 480 31.07 8.95 11.12
CA PHE A 480 32.30 9.41 11.75
C PHE A 480 33.50 9.33 10.81
N ALA A 481 33.64 8.20 10.09
CA ALA A 481 34.73 8.01 9.15
C ALA A 481 34.34 7.09 8.00
N ILE A 482 34.93 7.33 6.84
CA ILE A 482 34.91 6.42 5.69
C ILE A 482 36.37 6.26 5.26
N GLU A 483 36.96 5.11 5.54
CA GLU A 483 38.38 4.88 5.28
C GLU A 483 38.60 3.80 4.24
N SER A 484 39.56 4.03 3.33
CA SER A 484 40.02 2.99 2.41
C SER A 484 40.89 1.95 3.11
N THR A 485 40.89 0.71 2.62
CA THR A 485 41.92 -0.28 2.98
C THR A 485 43.20 -0.16 2.14
N ASP A 486 43.36 0.88 1.33
CA ASP A 486 44.54 1.14 0.48
C ASP A 486 44.89 -0.03 -0.47
N GLY A 487 43.89 -0.84 -0.83
CA GLY A 487 44.06 -2.04 -1.65
C GLY A 487 44.54 -3.28 -0.89
N MET A 488 44.70 -3.20 0.44
CA MET A 488 44.96 -4.36 1.29
C MET A 488 43.70 -5.24 1.39
N PRO A 489 43.87 -6.58 1.44
CA PRO A 489 42.75 -7.50 1.62
C PRO A 489 42.10 -7.32 2.99
N HIS A 490 40.81 -7.67 3.11
CA HIS A 490 40.08 -7.72 4.38
C HIS A 490 40.51 -8.90 5.26
N THR A 491 41.75 -8.86 5.70
CA THR A 491 42.19 -9.76 6.75
C THR A 491 41.72 -9.21 8.10
N PRO A 492 41.46 -10.09 9.08
CA PRO A 492 41.03 -9.66 10.40
C PRO A 492 41.98 -8.64 11.04
N GLU A 493 43.29 -8.75 10.77
CA GLU A 493 44.34 -7.90 11.36
C GLU A 493 44.19 -6.43 10.93
N VAL A 494 44.04 -6.18 9.62
CA VAL A 494 43.85 -4.81 9.08
C VAL A 494 42.58 -4.17 9.64
N LEU A 495 41.52 -4.96 9.80
CA LEU A 495 40.25 -4.49 10.35
C LEU A 495 40.35 -4.19 11.85
N ILE A 496 41.08 -5.02 12.61
CA ILE A 496 41.35 -4.78 14.03
C ILE A 496 42.07 -3.44 14.19
N ASP A 497 43.17 -3.22 13.46
CA ASP A 497 43.99 -2.00 13.59
C ASP A 497 43.18 -0.73 13.28
N LYS A 498 42.33 -0.76 12.24
CA LYS A 498 41.44 0.36 11.90
C LYS A 498 40.42 0.64 12.98
N VAL A 499 39.72 -0.39 13.46
CA VAL A 499 38.74 -0.23 14.54
C VAL A 499 39.43 0.25 15.83
N ASP A 500 40.65 -0.21 16.10
CA ASP A 500 41.44 0.20 17.26
C ASP A 500 41.80 1.69 17.24
N SER A 501 42.23 2.19 16.07
CA SER A 501 42.52 3.60 15.86
C SER A 501 41.29 4.47 16.11
N ILE A 502 40.14 4.07 15.57
CA ILE A 502 38.87 4.77 15.75
C ILE A 502 38.42 4.75 17.21
N LEU A 503 38.51 3.60 17.89
CA LEU A 503 38.16 3.48 19.31
C LEU A 503 39.06 4.36 20.19
N THR A 504 40.34 4.46 19.84
CA THR A 504 41.30 5.33 20.54
C THR A 504 40.95 6.81 20.33
N GLU A 505 40.49 7.18 19.13
CA GLU A 505 40.09 8.55 18.82
C GLU A 505 38.79 8.97 19.55
N ILE A 506 37.81 8.07 19.66
CA ILE A 506 36.53 8.32 20.35
C ILE A 506 36.69 8.29 21.88
N GLY A 507 37.54 7.40 22.38
CA GLY A 507 37.63 7.03 23.79
C GLY A 507 36.91 5.71 24.08
N THR A 508 37.67 4.69 24.46
CA THR A 508 37.18 3.32 24.68
C THR A 508 36.18 3.20 25.82
N ASP A 509 36.24 4.09 26.80
CA ASP A 509 35.35 4.15 27.96
C ASP A 509 33.92 4.63 27.62
N ARG A 510 33.77 5.32 26.49
CA ARG A 510 32.47 5.88 26.04
C ARG A 510 31.69 4.94 25.11
N VAL A 511 32.39 4.00 24.47
CA VAL A 511 31.81 3.08 23.51
C VAL A 511 31.18 1.89 24.24
N SER A 512 29.87 1.76 24.14
CA SER A 512 29.15 0.69 24.83
C SER A 512 28.93 -0.55 23.95
N VAL A 513 28.74 -0.33 22.65
CA VAL A 513 28.45 -1.38 21.67
C VAL A 513 29.17 -1.13 20.36
N ILE A 514 29.69 -2.20 19.77
CA ILE A 514 30.18 -2.22 18.39
C ILE A 514 29.29 -3.18 17.58
N VAL A 515 28.70 -2.72 16.49
CA VAL A 515 27.92 -3.56 15.58
C VAL A 515 28.74 -3.80 14.32
N MET A 516 28.93 -5.07 13.95
CA MET A 516 29.78 -5.48 12.84
C MET A 516 29.03 -6.41 11.88
N ASP A 517 29.42 -6.43 10.60
CA ASP A 517 28.83 -7.36 9.64
C ASP A 517 29.13 -8.84 9.98
N THR A 518 28.35 -9.75 9.39
CA THR A 518 28.45 -11.19 9.69
C THR A 518 29.37 -11.97 8.76
N SER A 519 30.23 -11.28 8.00
CA SER A 519 31.25 -11.93 7.16
C SER A 519 32.26 -12.70 8.01
N ASN A 520 32.94 -13.68 7.41
CA ASN A 520 33.90 -14.51 8.15
C ASN A 520 35.08 -13.68 8.69
N SER A 521 35.58 -12.71 7.92
CA SER A 521 36.66 -11.82 8.37
C SER A 521 36.23 -10.97 9.56
N MET A 522 35.05 -10.32 9.48
CA MET A 522 34.54 -9.49 10.58
C MET A 522 34.20 -10.30 11.83
N LYS A 523 33.76 -11.56 11.70
CA LYS A 523 33.56 -12.44 12.86
C LYS A 523 34.86 -12.72 13.61
N GLN A 524 35.96 -12.96 12.89
CA GLN A 524 37.26 -13.15 13.54
C GLN A 524 37.76 -11.86 14.18
N THR A 525 37.55 -10.71 13.52
CA THR A 525 37.81 -9.38 14.08
C THR A 525 37.00 -9.15 15.36
N ALA A 526 35.70 -9.44 15.36
CA ALA A 526 34.81 -9.32 16.52
C ALA A 526 35.29 -10.18 17.69
N LEU A 527 35.68 -11.43 17.45
CA LEU A 527 36.22 -12.31 18.50
C LEU A 527 37.56 -11.82 19.07
N ALA A 528 38.39 -11.17 18.25
CA ALA A 528 39.64 -10.56 18.71
C ALA A 528 39.37 -9.29 19.53
N LEU A 529 38.50 -8.40 19.05
CA LEU A 529 38.09 -7.18 19.73
C LEU A 529 37.38 -7.48 21.06
N GLN A 530 36.51 -8.49 21.11
CA GLN A 530 35.82 -8.89 22.34
C GLN A 530 36.80 -9.37 23.44
N ARG A 531 37.92 -9.99 23.04
CA ARG A 531 39.00 -10.39 23.97
C ARG A 531 39.81 -9.20 24.46
N LYS A 532 40.02 -8.19 23.60
CA LYS A 532 40.76 -6.97 23.94
C LYS A 532 39.94 -6.01 24.80
N TYR A 533 38.64 -5.91 24.53
CA TYR A 533 37.69 -5.02 25.18
C TYR A 533 36.51 -5.82 25.77
N PRO A 534 36.68 -6.44 26.96
CA PRO A 534 35.66 -7.30 27.55
C PRO A 534 34.39 -6.53 27.99
N ASP A 535 34.51 -5.23 28.26
CA ASP A 535 33.39 -4.38 28.71
C ASP A 535 32.52 -3.86 27.55
N ILE A 536 33.05 -3.90 26.32
CA ILE A 536 32.32 -3.50 25.12
C ILE A 536 31.52 -4.70 24.61
N THR A 537 30.24 -4.48 24.33
CA THR A 537 29.37 -5.50 23.72
C THR A 537 29.52 -5.48 22.22
N ILE A 538 29.84 -6.61 21.58
CA ILE A 538 29.93 -6.69 20.13
C ILE A 538 28.71 -7.44 19.57
N LEU A 539 27.95 -6.79 18.69
CA LEU A 539 26.74 -7.34 18.08
C LEU A 539 26.92 -7.63 16.59
N PRO A 540 26.35 -8.73 16.08
CA PRO A 540 26.21 -8.94 14.65
C PRO A 540 25.14 -8.01 14.04
N SER A 541 25.40 -7.49 12.84
CA SER A 541 24.47 -6.68 12.07
C SER A 541 23.30 -7.51 11.55
N CYS A 542 22.09 -7.22 12.02
CA CYS A 542 20.86 -7.85 11.54
C CYS A 542 20.59 -7.52 10.07
N ALA A 543 20.89 -6.28 9.65
CA ALA A 543 20.72 -5.84 8.27
C ALA A 543 21.61 -6.64 7.30
N HIS A 544 22.87 -6.86 7.66
CA HIS A 544 23.78 -7.63 6.84
C HIS A 544 23.41 -9.12 6.84
N ALA A 545 23.05 -9.69 8.00
CA ALA A 545 22.60 -11.07 8.11
C ALA A 545 21.35 -11.34 7.27
N MET A 546 20.37 -10.43 7.31
CA MET A 546 19.15 -10.51 6.50
C MET A 546 19.46 -10.48 5.00
N ASN A 547 20.32 -9.57 4.56
CA ASN A 547 20.75 -9.50 3.16
C ASN A 547 21.48 -10.78 2.73
N ALA A 548 22.42 -11.28 3.53
CA ALA A 548 23.16 -12.51 3.23
C ALA A 548 22.24 -13.74 3.16
N MET A 549 21.28 -13.84 4.09
CA MET A 549 20.26 -14.89 4.11
C MET A 549 19.40 -14.84 2.84
N MET A 550 18.91 -13.65 2.49
CA MET A 550 18.09 -13.44 1.30
C MET A 550 18.86 -13.75 0.02
N THR A 551 20.11 -13.30 -0.11
CA THR A 551 20.97 -13.65 -1.25
C THR A 551 21.09 -15.17 -1.42
N GLU A 552 21.29 -15.91 -0.32
CA GLU A 552 21.37 -17.37 -0.37
C GLU A 552 20.03 -18.04 -0.73
N MET A 553 18.91 -17.51 -0.23
CA MET A 553 17.57 -17.99 -0.57
C MET A 553 17.22 -17.74 -2.05
N LEU A 554 17.48 -16.53 -2.55
CA LEU A 554 17.17 -16.12 -3.92
C LEU A 554 18.08 -16.81 -4.95
N ALA A 555 19.30 -17.20 -4.56
CA ALA A 555 20.23 -17.94 -5.40
C ALA A 555 19.83 -19.42 -5.64
N ARG A 556 18.76 -19.92 -5.00
CA ARG A 556 18.32 -21.30 -5.22
C ARG A 556 17.80 -21.47 -6.64
N PRO A 557 18.18 -22.54 -7.38
CA PRO A 557 17.95 -22.65 -8.82
C PRO A 557 16.53 -22.33 -9.33
N PRO A 558 15.43 -22.85 -8.74
CA PRO A 558 14.08 -22.56 -9.25
C PRO A 558 13.68 -21.09 -9.02
N ILE A 559 14.12 -20.50 -7.91
CA ILE A 559 13.90 -19.09 -7.57
C ILE A 559 14.74 -18.20 -8.50
N ALA A 560 16.05 -18.45 -8.55
CA ALA A 560 17.00 -17.70 -9.36
C ALA A 560 16.61 -17.67 -10.85
N SER A 561 16.11 -18.79 -11.41
CA SER A 561 15.65 -18.85 -12.80
C SER A 561 14.47 -17.90 -13.06
N THR A 562 13.53 -17.81 -12.12
CA THR A 562 12.36 -16.93 -12.23
C THR A 562 12.75 -15.47 -12.06
N LEU A 563 13.60 -15.17 -11.08
CA LEU A 563 14.12 -13.82 -10.84
C LEU A 563 14.94 -13.30 -12.02
N ASN A 564 15.84 -14.12 -12.58
CA ASN A 564 16.61 -13.76 -13.76
C ASN A 564 15.70 -13.47 -14.96
N THR A 565 14.61 -14.23 -15.11
CA THR A 565 13.62 -13.98 -16.15
C THR A 565 12.92 -12.63 -15.95
N CYS A 566 12.54 -12.29 -14.71
CA CYS A 566 11.95 -10.99 -14.37
C CYS A 566 12.95 -9.85 -14.62
N ARG A 567 14.21 -10.01 -14.21
CA ARG A 567 15.28 -9.04 -14.42
C ARG A 567 15.53 -8.78 -15.91
N ASP A 568 15.58 -9.82 -16.72
CA ASP A 568 15.76 -9.68 -18.17
C ASP A 568 14.57 -8.97 -18.83
N ILE A 569 13.34 -9.20 -18.34
CA ILE A 569 12.15 -8.44 -18.78
C ILE A 569 12.32 -6.97 -18.38
N ALA A 570 12.67 -6.69 -17.13
CA ALA A 570 12.91 -5.33 -16.65
C ALA A 570 14.01 -4.62 -17.46
N ALA A 571 15.13 -5.31 -17.74
CA ALA A 571 16.22 -4.83 -18.57
C ALA A 571 15.77 -4.44 -19.97
N PHE A 572 14.95 -5.28 -20.60
CA PHE A 572 14.40 -5.00 -21.92
C PHE A 572 13.60 -3.69 -21.92
N PHE A 573 12.72 -3.49 -20.94
CA PHE A 573 11.93 -2.26 -20.84
C PHE A 573 12.74 -1.05 -20.34
N ALA A 574 13.81 -1.25 -19.58
CA ALA A 574 14.68 -0.17 -19.11
C ALA A 574 15.49 0.45 -20.27
N TYR A 575 16.07 -0.40 -21.12
CA TYR A 575 17.00 0.04 -22.18
C TYR A 575 16.32 0.29 -23.53
N ASN A 576 15.12 -0.25 -23.78
CA ASN A 576 14.37 0.02 -25.01
C ASN A 576 13.37 1.16 -24.79
N CYS A 577 13.71 2.36 -25.27
CA CYS A 577 12.88 3.55 -25.09
C CYS A 577 11.47 3.43 -25.68
N ARG A 578 11.28 2.67 -26.77
CA ARG A 578 9.96 2.42 -27.37
C ARG A 578 9.12 1.48 -26.53
N ALA A 579 9.71 0.39 -26.04
CA ALA A 579 9.03 -0.55 -25.15
C ALA A 579 8.66 0.13 -23.83
N ARG A 580 9.57 0.95 -23.28
CA ARG A 580 9.33 1.75 -22.06
C ARG A 580 8.16 2.72 -22.21
N ALA A 581 8.09 3.43 -23.33
CA ALA A 581 6.98 4.35 -23.61
C ALA A 581 5.67 3.59 -23.80
N ALA A 582 5.71 2.42 -24.44
CA ALA A 582 4.54 1.58 -24.64
C ALA A 582 3.96 1.07 -23.32
N ILE A 583 4.80 0.51 -22.43
CA ILE A 583 4.34 0.03 -21.13
C ILE A 583 3.85 1.18 -20.25
N ALA A 584 4.53 2.33 -20.25
CA ALA A 584 4.07 3.51 -19.50
C ALA A 584 2.69 4.02 -19.99
N ARG A 585 2.45 4.02 -21.30
CA ARG A 585 1.14 4.37 -21.88
C ARG A 585 0.06 3.41 -21.41
N VAL A 586 0.31 2.10 -21.53
CA VAL A 586 -0.67 1.06 -21.15
C VAL A 586 -0.94 1.11 -19.66
N SER A 587 0.10 1.18 -18.81
CA SER A 587 -0.05 1.26 -17.36
C SER A 587 -0.80 2.52 -16.93
N GLY A 588 -0.60 3.66 -17.61
CA GLY A 588 -1.35 4.90 -17.36
C GLY A 588 -2.83 4.85 -17.77
N GLN A 589 -3.19 4.03 -18.75
CA GLN A 589 -4.59 3.80 -19.18
C GLN A 589 -5.36 2.87 -18.21
N VAL A 590 -4.64 2.07 -17.41
CA VAL A 590 -5.23 1.04 -16.54
C VAL A 590 -5.64 1.58 -15.15
N GLN A 591 -5.35 2.85 -14.82
CA GLN A 591 -5.69 3.48 -13.51
C GLN A 591 -5.40 2.59 -12.28
N LEU A 592 -4.29 1.85 -12.31
CA LEU A 592 -3.72 1.29 -11.08
C LEU A 592 -2.94 2.39 -10.38
N VAL A 593 -3.33 2.64 -9.13
CA VAL A 593 -2.66 3.51 -8.16
C VAL A 593 -1.14 3.36 -8.27
N GLU A 594 -0.45 4.50 -8.44
CA GLU A 594 1.01 4.65 -8.44
C GLU A 594 1.79 3.60 -9.24
N THR A 595 1.79 3.73 -10.57
CA THR A 595 2.82 3.06 -11.38
C THR A 595 4.17 3.73 -11.15
N VAL A 596 4.96 3.17 -10.23
CA VAL A 596 6.35 3.54 -9.96
C VAL A 596 7.21 3.11 -11.15
N GLY A 597 7.78 4.10 -11.86
CA GLY A 597 9.05 3.95 -12.58
C GLY A 597 9.18 2.76 -13.56
N PRO A 598 10.41 2.38 -13.96
CA PRO A 598 10.66 1.15 -14.72
C PRO A 598 10.21 -0.10 -13.93
N LEU A 599 10.14 -1.27 -14.58
CA LEU A 599 9.79 -2.57 -13.97
C LEU A 599 10.79 -3.06 -12.89
N GLY A 600 11.53 -2.17 -12.24
CA GLY A 600 12.71 -2.41 -11.42
C GLY A 600 13.98 -1.88 -12.08
N ASP A 601 15.04 -1.72 -11.28
CA ASP A 601 16.40 -1.50 -11.78
C ASP A 601 17.04 -2.85 -12.12
N PRO A 602 17.25 -3.18 -13.41
CA PRO A 602 17.84 -4.45 -13.81
C PRO A 602 19.32 -4.60 -13.41
N ASP A 603 20.01 -3.50 -13.11
CA ASP A 603 21.42 -3.50 -12.73
C ASP A 603 21.61 -3.70 -11.20
N ASP A 604 20.55 -3.59 -10.40
CA ASP A 604 20.57 -3.86 -8.96
C ASP A 604 20.47 -5.37 -8.68
N GLU A 605 21.62 -6.02 -8.49
CA GLU A 605 21.72 -7.43 -8.12
C GLU A 605 21.49 -7.70 -6.62
N SER A 606 21.17 -6.67 -5.82
CA SER A 606 20.84 -6.87 -4.42
C SER A 606 19.53 -7.66 -4.26
N PRO A 607 19.31 -8.33 -3.11
CA PRO A 607 18.04 -9.00 -2.85
C PRO A 607 16.81 -8.11 -3.01
N SER A 608 16.94 -6.81 -2.66
CA SER A 608 15.85 -5.85 -2.82
C SER A 608 15.59 -5.56 -4.29
N GLY A 609 16.63 -5.29 -5.10
CA GLY A 609 16.48 -5.02 -6.53
C GLY A 609 15.91 -6.20 -7.33
N LEU A 610 16.36 -7.42 -7.04
CA LEU A 610 15.83 -8.64 -7.65
C LEU A 610 14.34 -8.85 -7.33
N LEU A 611 13.95 -8.62 -6.09
CA LEU A 611 12.57 -8.73 -5.65
C LEU A 611 11.71 -7.59 -6.18
N ASP A 612 12.23 -6.36 -6.24
CA ASP A 612 11.53 -5.23 -6.87
C ASP A 612 11.20 -5.54 -8.33
N CYS A 613 12.11 -6.16 -9.08
CA CYS A 613 11.83 -6.65 -10.43
C CYS A 613 10.69 -7.69 -10.45
N LEU A 614 10.72 -8.66 -9.53
CA LEU A 614 9.66 -9.68 -9.40
C LEU A 614 8.29 -9.04 -9.13
N PHE A 615 8.20 -8.21 -8.08
CA PHE A 615 6.95 -7.56 -7.67
C PHE A 615 6.42 -6.62 -8.77
N ASN A 616 7.28 -5.84 -9.41
CA ASN A 616 6.84 -4.91 -10.45
C ASN A 616 6.43 -5.63 -11.74
N VAL A 617 7.08 -6.73 -12.11
CA VAL A 617 6.66 -7.57 -13.24
C VAL A 617 5.28 -8.19 -12.96
N GLU A 618 5.04 -8.68 -11.74
CA GLU A 618 3.73 -9.21 -11.36
C GLU A 618 2.63 -8.13 -11.37
N ARG A 619 2.89 -6.98 -10.74
CA ARG A 619 1.95 -5.85 -10.70
C ARG A 619 1.58 -5.35 -12.10
N ASN A 620 2.54 -5.38 -13.03
CA ASN A 620 2.33 -4.96 -14.43
C ASN A 620 1.95 -6.11 -15.37
N ARG A 621 1.62 -7.30 -14.85
CA ARG A 621 1.22 -8.45 -15.68
C ARG A 621 0.12 -8.11 -16.69
N HIS A 622 -0.91 -7.38 -16.25
CA HIS A 622 -2.01 -6.99 -17.14
C HIS A 622 -1.56 -6.03 -18.25
N ALA A 623 -0.66 -5.10 -17.93
CA ALA A 623 -0.11 -4.18 -18.92
C ALA A 623 0.75 -4.93 -19.96
N LEU A 624 1.53 -5.93 -19.52
CA LEU A 624 2.30 -6.81 -20.40
C LEU A 624 1.40 -7.64 -21.32
N ASP A 625 0.26 -8.13 -20.82
CA ASP A 625 -0.73 -8.87 -21.62
C ASP A 625 -1.37 -7.97 -22.69
N ILE A 626 -1.71 -6.72 -22.36
CA ILE A 626 -2.24 -5.75 -23.32
C ILE A 626 -1.20 -5.45 -24.42
N LEU A 627 0.08 -5.27 -24.05
CA LEU A 627 1.16 -5.03 -25.02
C LEU A 627 1.37 -6.20 -25.99
N LEU A 628 1.14 -7.43 -25.54
CA LEU A 628 1.18 -8.62 -26.39
C LEU A 628 -0.02 -8.69 -27.36
N ALA A 629 -1.14 -8.07 -27.05
CA ALA A 629 -2.35 -8.07 -27.87
C ALA A 629 -2.38 -6.92 -28.90
N GLU A 630 -1.66 -5.82 -28.67
CA GLU A 630 -1.57 -4.68 -29.57
C GLU A 630 -0.61 -4.96 -30.76
N SER A 631 -1.14 -4.81 -31.98
CA SER A 631 -0.43 -5.11 -33.25
C SER A 631 0.85 -4.29 -33.44
N ASP A 632 0.84 -3.02 -33.03
CA ASP A 632 1.94 -2.07 -33.24
C ASP A 632 3.10 -2.31 -32.27
N THR A 633 2.82 -2.73 -31.04
CA THR A 633 3.82 -3.01 -29.98
C THR A 633 4.38 -4.43 -30.02
N LEU A 634 3.67 -5.37 -30.65
CA LEU A 634 4.20 -6.70 -30.98
C LEU A 634 5.51 -6.61 -31.77
N SER A 635 5.67 -5.61 -32.64
CA SER A 635 6.92 -5.36 -33.37
C SER A 635 8.06 -4.84 -32.49
N VAL A 636 7.71 -4.23 -31.35
CA VAL A 636 8.66 -3.60 -30.42
C VAL A 636 9.26 -4.63 -29.46
N LEU A 637 8.51 -5.67 -29.09
CA LEU A 637 8.96 -6.75 -28.19
C LEU A 637 9.86 -7.77 -28.92
N SER A 638 10.95 -8.20 -28.28
CA SER A 638 11.79 -9.28 -28.79
C SER A 638 11.09 -10.64 -28.69
N THR A 639 11.41 -11.59 -29.58
CA THR A 639 10.86 -12.96 -29.56
C THR A 639 11.05 -13.64 -28.22
N HIS A 640 12.23 -13.46 -27.61
CA HIS A 640 12.60 -14.00 -26.31
C HIS A 640 11.71 -13.50 -25.16
N VAL A 641 11.40 -12.19 -25.14
CA VAL A 641 10.53 -11.60 -24.12
C VAL A 641 9.08 -12.09 -24.30
N LYS A 642 8.62 -12.26 -25.55
CA LYS A 642 7.28 -12.81 -25.83
C LYS A 642 7.13 -14.24 -25.33
N GLU A 643 8.11 -15.11 -25.62
CA GLU A 643 8.11 -16.50 -25.16
C GLU A 643 8.05 -16.61 -23.64
N ARG A 644 8.76 -15.72 -22.93
CA ARG A 644 8.77 -15.68 -21.47
C ARG A 644 7.46 -15.18 -20.87
N ILE A 645 6.91 -14.07 -21.38
CA ILE A 645 5.64 -13.52 -20.90
C ILE A 645 4.46 -14.46 -21.23
N THR A 646 4.52 -15.21 -22.33
CA THR A 646 3.47 -16.19 -22.67
C THR A 646 3.61 -17.53 -21.93
N ASN A 647 4.72 -17.77 -21.23
CA ASN A 647 4.94 -18.99 -20.47
C ASN A 647 4.14 -18.99 -19.16
N LEU A 648 3.21 -19.93 -19.02
CA LEU A 648 2.35 -20.03 -17.83
C LEU A 648 3.10 -20.50 -16.58
N GLY A 649 4.07 -21.40 -16.73
CA GLY A 649 4.87 -21.89 -15.61
C GLY A 649 5.76 -20.80 -15.00
N PHE A 650 6.23 -19.86 -15.82
CA PHE A 650 6.92 -18.67 -15.33
C PHE A 650 6.02 -17.85 -14.39
N TRP A 651 4.77 -17.58 -14.79
CA TRP A 651 3.85 -16.78 -13.97
C TRP A 651 3.35 -17.50 -12.70
N GLU A 652 3.24 -18.83 -12.73
CA GLU A 652 2.97 -19.62 -11.52
C GLU A 652 4.14 -19.49 -10.53
N GLY A 653 5.38 -19.53 -11.03
CA GLY A 653 6.57 -19.23 -10.24
C GLY A 653 6.55 -17.82 -9.66
N VAL A 654 6.27 -16.81 -10.49
CA VAL A 654 6.22 -15.40 -10.06
C VAL A 654 5.25 -15.21 -8.89
N SER A 655 4.01 -15.67 -9.02
CA SER A 655 2.99 -15.46 -7.99
C SER A 655 3.30 -16.21 -6.69
N MET A 656 3.83 -17.43 -6.79
CA MET A 656 4.28 -18.20 -5.62
C MET A 656 5.42 -17.48 -4.89
N TYR A 657 6.42 -16.97 -5.62
CA TYR A 657 7.58 -16.31 -5.01
C TYR A 657 7.26 -14.93 -4.46
N THR A 658 6.34 -14.18 -5.08
CA THR A 658 5.81 -12.95 -4.50
C THR A 658 5.22 -13.21 -3.12
N GLY A 659 4.27 -14.14 -3.00
CA GLY A 659 3.64 -14.44 -1.71
C GLY A 659 4.63 -14.99 -0.67
N LEU A 660 5.66 -15.70 -1.12
CA LEU A 660 6.74 -16.18 -0.24
C LEU A 660 7.60 -15.03 0.30
N PHE A 661 8.05 -14.11 -0.55
CA PHE A 661 9.07 -13.11 -0.21
C PHE A 661 8.51 -11.74 0.19
N GLU A 662 7.21 -11.50 0.07
CA GLU A 662 6.58 -10.23 0.48
C GLU A 662 6.88 -9.86 1.95
N PRO A 663 6.68 -10.75 2.94
CA PRO A 663 7.05 -10.46 4.33
C PRO A 663 8.55 -10.22 4.53
N PHE A 664 9.41 -10.84 3.72
CA PHE A 664 10.86 -10.63 3.81
C PHE A 664 11.26 -9.23 3.36
N VAL A 665 10.60 -8.70 2.32
CA VAL A 665 10.81 -7.31 1.88
C VAL A 665 10.36 -6.33 2.96
N GLU A 666 9.25 -6.59 3.65
CA GLU A 666 8.80 -5.76 4.77
C GLU A 666 9.83 -5.69 5.91
N VAL A 667 10.59 -6.77 6.13
CA VAL A 667 11.72 -6.77 7.09
C VAL A 667 12.92 -6.01 6.55
N LEU A 668 13.25 -6.15 5.26
CA LEU A 668 14.34 -5.38 4.64
C LEU A 668 14.08 -3.86 4.72
N LYS A 669 12.82 -3.44 4.53
CA LYS A 669 12.39 -2.04 4.67
C LYS A 669 12.61 -1.46 6.07
N VAL A 670 12.61 -2.28 7.13
CA VAL A 670 12.94 -1.80 8.49
C VAL A 670 14.33 -1.17 8.51
N PHE A 671 15.27 -1.70 7.72
CA PHE A 671 16.64 -1.20 7.65
C PHE A 671 16.83 0.00 6.69
N GLU A 672 15.77 0.45 6.02
CA GLU A 672 15.78 1.72 5.29
C GLU A 672 15.61 2.92 6.23
N SER A 673 15.03 2.69 7.41
CA SER A 673 15.04 3.66 8.51
C SER A 673 16.47 3.96 8.92
N ASP A 674 16.74 5.23 9.24
CA ASP A 674 18.01 5.64 9.85
C ASP A 674 18.23 4.99 11.23
N TYR A 675 17.16 4.52 11.86
CA TYR A 675 17.23 3.94 13.20
C TYR A 675 16.41 2.66 13.39
N PRO A 676 16.87 1.52 12.84
CA PRO A 676 16.18 0.24 13.01
C PRO A 676 16.40 -0.30 14.44
N LEU A 677 15.29 -0.46 15.18
CA LEU A 677 15.30 -1.04 16.53
C LEU A 677 15.52 -2.55 16.49
N LEU A 678 16.40 -3.03 17.39
CA LEU A 678 16.70 -4.45 17.53
C LEU A 678 15.47 -5.28 17.96
N SER A 679 14.58 -4.70 18.79
CA SER A 679 13.32 -5.31 19.20
C SER A 679 12.34 -5.50 18.03
N THR A 680 12.15 -4.46 17.21
CA THR A 680 11.29 -4.51 16.01
C THR A 680 11.80 -5.56 15.01
N PHE A 681 13.11 -5.62 14.79
CA PHE A 681 13.70 -6.65 13.94
C PHE A 681 13.42 -8.05 14.47
N TYR A 682 13.70 -8.32 15.75
CA TYR A 682 13.45 -9.62 16.37
C TYR A 682 11.98 -10.04 16.19
N HIS A 683 11.05 -9.14 16.50
CA HIS A 683 9.62 -9.40 16.35
C HIS A 683 9.28 -9.86 14.94
N ARG A 684 9.62 -9.05 13.93
CA ARG A 684 9.26 -9.35 12.54
C ARG A 684 10.00 -10.59 12.03
N PHE A 685 11.24 -10.82 12.44
CA PHE A 685 11.99 -12.01 12.08
C PHE A 685 11.31 -13.29 12.62
N THR A 686 10.76 -13.29 13.83
CA THR A 686 10.02 -14.45 14.35
C THR A 686 8.74 -14.74 13.56
N LEU A 687 8.07 -13.71 13.04
CA LEU A 687 6.89 -13.89 12.19
C LEU A 687 7.24 -14.54 10.84
N LEU A 688 8.45 -14.28 10.30
CA LEU A 688 8.92 -14.96 9.09
C LEU A 688 9.03 -16.48 9.28
N TRP A 689 9.28 -16.94 10.50
CA TRP A 689 9.35 -18.37 10.80
C TRP A 689 8.02 -19.07 10.58
N GLY A 690 6.95 -18.53 11.18
CA GLY A 690 5.58 -19.04 10.97
C GLY A 690 5.11 -18.88 9.52
N HIS A 691 5.61 -17.88 8.78
CA HIS A 691 5.33 -17.75 7.35
C HIS A 691 6.01 -18.84 6.52
N LEU A 692 7.30 -19.12 6.75
CA LEU A 692 8.02 -20.18 6.04
C LEU A 692 7.48 -21.58 6.33
N GLU A 693 6.88 -21.82 7.51
CA GLU A 693 6.23 -23.10 7.82
C GLU A 693 5.13 -23.47 6.83
N LYS A 694 4.42 -22.48 6.26
CA LYS A 694 3.42 -22.71 5.20
C LYS A 694 4.01 -23.27 3.91
N TYR A 695 5.31 -23.14 3.72
CA TYR A 695 6.07 -23.58 2.53
C TYR A 695 7.06 -24.71 2.86
N ALA A 696 6.96 -25.33 4.03
CA ALA A 696 7.90 -26.35 4.50
C ALA A 696 7.99 -27.55 3.54
N ASP A 697 6.85 -28.02 3.03
CA ASP A 697 6.77 -29.17 2.13
C ASP A 697 7.35 -28.88 0.73
N SER A 698 7.16 -27.65 0.23
CA SER A 698 7.61 -27.26 -1.10
C SER A 698 9.07 -26.82 -1.13
N MET A 699 9.59 -26.22 -0.05
CA MET A 699 10.92 -25.62 0.00
C MET A 699 11.64 -25.82 1.35
N PRO A 700 11.90 -27.06 1.79
CA PRO A 700 12.50 -27.35 3.10
C PRO A 700 13.91 -26.75 3.28
N LYS A 701 14.63 -26.53 2.18
CA LYS A 701 15.97 -25.92 2.19
C LYS A 701 15.95 -24.47 2.69
N LEU A 702 14.85 -23.73 2.52
CA LEU A 702 14.78 -22.33 2.96
C LEU A 702 14.77 -22.21 4.49
N GLN A 703 14.07 -23.11 5.18
CA GLN A 703 14.08 -23.17 6.64
C GLN A 703 15.47 -23.47 7.18
N HIS A 704 16.22 -24.36 6.52
CA HIS A 704 17.60 -24.66 6.91
C HIS A 704 18.52 -23.43 6.77
N ILE A 705 18.37 -22.65 5.69
CA ILE A 705 19.11 -21.39 5.50
C ILE A 705 18.77 -20.42 6.63
N MET A 706 17.49 -20.20 6.90
CA MET A 706 17.05 -19.28 7.94
C MET A 706 17.59 -19.69 9.32
N SER A 707 17.54 -20.97 9.65
CA SER A 707 18.13 -21.53 10.88
C SER A 707 19.64 -21.30 10.98
N ALA A 708 20.38 -21.55 9.89
CA ALA A 708 21.84 -21.39 9.87
C ALA A 708 22.29 -19.93 9.99
N HIS A 709 21.53 -18.98 9.43
CA HIS A 709 21.78 -17.55 9.61
C HIS A 709 21.35 -17.07 11.00
N TRP A 710 20.24 -17.58 11.52
CA TRP A 710 19.76 -17.28 12.87
C TRP A 710 20.78 -17.64 13.94
N GLN A 711 21.38 -18.84 13.88
CA GLN A 711 22.44 -19.27 14.81
C GLN A 711 23.64 -18.31 14.87
N LYS A 712 23.93 -17.59 13.78
CA LYS A 712 25.02 -16.61 13.71
C LYS A 712 24.63 -15.23 14.25
N LEU A 713 23.33 -14.96 14.38
CA LEU A 713 22.76 -13.67 14.72
C LEU A 713 22.30 -13.58 16.19
N GLN A 714 21.95 -14.72 16.79
CA GLN A 714 21.48 -14.80 18.17
C GLN A 714 22.44 -14.10 19.14
N HIS A 715 21.89 -13.21 19.97
CA HIS A 715 22.64 -12.53 21.02
C HIS A 715 21.70 -12.14 22.18
N PRO A 716 22.10 -12.31 23.45
CA PRO A 716 21.27 -11.99 24.62
C PRO A 716 20.73 -10.54 24.64
N ALA A 717 21.49 -9.60 24.09
CA ALA A 717 21.08 -8.20 23.97
C ALA A 717 19.81 -8.02 23.12
N MET A 718 19.60 -8.86 22.11
CA MET A 718 18.40 -8.81 21.25
C MET A 718 17.16 -9.26 22.02
N TYR A 719 17.28 -10.33 22.81
CA TYR A 719 16.19 -10.80 23.68
C TYR A 719 15.88 -9.78 24.78
N THR A 720 16.93 -9.14 25.33
CA THR A 720 16.78 -8.09 26.33
C THR A 720 16.09 -6.86 25.73
N ALA A 721 16.47 -6.42 24.52
CA ALA A 721 15.82 -5.33 23.82
C ALA A 721 14.34 -5.62 23.55
N TYR A 722 14.02 -6.85 23.10
CA TYR A 722 12.65 -7.26 22.87
C TYR A 722 11.83 -7.31 24.16
N LEU A 723 12.38 -7.88 25.23
CA LEU A 723 11.71 -7.96 26.53
C LEU A 723 11.41 -6.56 27.09
N LEU A 724 12.30 -5.60 26.90
CA LEU A 724 12.16 -4.23 27.39
C LEU A 724 11.34 -3.33 26.46
N ASP A 725 10.89 -3.83 25.29
CA ASP A 725 10.02 -3.06 24.41
C ASP A 725 8.55 -3.27 24.82
N PRO A 726 7.88 -2.25 25.38
CA PRO A 726 6.51 -2.39 25.90
C PRO A 726 5.47 -2.70 24.83
N ARG A 727 5.80 -2.57 23.54
CA ARG A 727 4.88 -2.91 22.44
C ARG A 727 4.75 -4.41 22.24
N PHE A 728 5.68 -5.20 22.78
CA PHE A 728 5.74 -6.63 22.55
C PHE A 728 5.52 -7.44 23.84
N PRO A 729 4.76 -8.54 23.78
CA PRO A 729 4.52 -9.36 24.95
C PRO A 729 5.74 -10.24 25.28
N PRO A 730 6.14 -10.33 26.57
CA PRO A 730 7.22 -11.23 27.00
C PRO A 730 7.01 -12.70 26.64
N SER A 731 5.76 -13.14 26.50
CA SER A 731 5.38 -14.52 26.17
C SER A 731 5.84 -14.99 24.79
N SER A 732 6.25 -14.08 23.91
CA SER A 732 6.76 -14.41 22.58
C SER A 732 8.22 -14.85 22.58
N LEU A 733 8.95 -14.67 23.69
CA LEU A 733 10.32 -15.17 23.83
C LEU A 733 10.32 -16.66 24.19
N SER A 734 11.25 -17.42 23.60
CA SER A 734 11.46 -18.82 23.98
C SER A 734 12.02 -18.93 25.40
N ALA A 735 11.86 -20.10 26.03
CA ALA A 735 12.38 -20.34 27.38
C ALA A 735 13.91 -20.17 27.43
N GLU A 736 14.61 -20.57 26.37
CA GLU A 736 16.06 -20.41 26.23
C GLU A 736 16.43 -18.92 26.16
N ALA A 737 15.75 -18.15 25.29
CA ALA A 737 15.99 -16.71 25.16
C ALA A 737 15.74 -15.96 26.47
N MET A 738 14.67 -16.32 27.19
CA MET A 738 14.35 -15.75 28.51
C MET A 738 15.43 -16.06 29.56
N SER A 739 16.07 -17.22 29.49
CA SER A 739 17.14 -17.62 30.43
C SER A 739 18.44 -16.83 30.23
N GLU A 740 18.67 -16.29 29.04
CA GLU A 740 19.87 -15.52 28.70
C GLU A 740 19.80 -14.05 29.15
N VAL A 741 18.59 -13.48 29.25
CA VAL A 741 18.40 -12.07 29.62
C VAL A 741 19.04 -11.72 30.97
N PRO A 742 18.80 -12.46 32.08
CA PRO A 742 19.44 -12.15 33.36
C PRO A 742 20.96 -12.21 33.32
N MET A 743 21.55 -13.12 32.52
CA MET A 743 23.00 -13.22 32.37
C MET A 743 23.58 -11.95 31.70
N PHE A 744 22.89 -11.44 30.69
CA PHE A 744 23.28 -10.19 30.03
C PHE A 744 23.12 -8.98 30.96
N LEU A 745 22.02 -8.89 31.70
CA LEU A 745 21.80 -7.84 32.69
C LEU A 745 22.87 -7.85 33.77
N LYS A 746 23.27 -9.03 34.26
CA LYS A 746 24.33 -9.18 35.26
C LYS A 746 25.70 -8.73 34.75
N ARG A 747 26.00 -8.96 33.47
CA ARG A 747 27.27 -8.53 32.85
C ARG A 747 27.30 -7.02 32.59
N SER A 748 26.15 -6.43 32.31
CA SER A 748 26.02 -5.01 31.94
C SER A 748 25.76 -4.06 33.11
N SER A 749 25.61 -4.59 34.33
CA SER A 749 25.35 -3.82 35.55
C SER A 749 26.23 -4.24 36.73
N ASP A 750 26.44 -3.31 37.64
CA ASP A 750 27.12 -3.52 38.92
C ASP A 750 26.28 -4.36 39.90
N ALA A 751 26.93 -5.06 40.83
CA ALA A 751 26.28 -6.09 41.66
C ALA A 751 25.09 -5.57 42.50
N ASN A 752 25.18 -4.33 43.00
CA ASN A 752 24.10 -3.69 43.77
C ASN A 752 22.96 -3.21 42.87
N ALA A 753 23.27 -2.72 41.66
CA ALA A 753 22.25 -2.34 40.68
C ALA A 753 21.49 -3.56 40.17
N TYR A 754 22.17 -4.70 39.97
CA TYR A 754 21.57 -5.92 39.43
C TYR A 754 20.37 -6.42 40.26
N THR A 755 20.48 -6.47 41.59
CA THR A 755 19.36 -6.90 42.45
C THR A 755 18.12 -6.02 42.28
N ASN A 756 18.32 -4.71 42.18
CA ASN A 756 17.23 -3.75 41.94
C ASN A 756 16.64 -3.92 40.54
N ILE A 757 17.50 -4.11 39.52
CA ILE A 757 17.08 -4.35 38.13
C ILE A 757 16.19 -5.60 38.04
N VAL A 758 16.55 -6.71 38.68
CA VAL A 758 15.74 -7.94 38.64
C VAL A 758 14.38 -7.74 39.32
N SER A 759 14.33 -7.02 40.44
CA SER A 759 13.07 -6.70 41.11
C SER A 759 12.17 -5.81 40.24
N GLU A 760 12.72 -4.75 39.67
CA GLU A 760 12.02 -3.84 38.76
C GLU A 760 11.56 -4.56 37.48
N LEU A 761 12.39 -5.45 36.93
CA LEU A 761 12.07 -6.26 35.75
C LEU A 761 10.90 -7.20 36.03
N THR A 762 10.88 -7.86 37.20
CA THR A 762 9.77 -8.73 37.60
C THR A 762 8.47 -7.95 37.75
N ARG A 763 8.55 -6.71 38.24
CA ARG A 763 7.38 -5.83 38.32
C ARG A 763 6.82 -5.47 36.94
N PHE A 764 7.73 -5.14 36.01
CA PHE A 764 7.40 -4.81 34.63
C PHE A 764 6.81 -6.01 33.87
N THR A 765 7.50 -7.15 33.84
CA THR A 765 7.04 -8.35 33.11
C THR A 765 5.83 -9.01 33.76
N GLY A 766 5.74 -8.94 35.10
CA GLY A 766 4.60 -9.44 35.86
C GLY A 766 3.36 -8.53 35.83
N ARG A 767 3.42 -7.38 35.13
CA ARG A 767 2.33 -6.38 35.05
C ARG A 767 1.76 -6.02 36.42
N THR A 768 2.63 -5.66 37.37
CA THR A 768 2.24 -5.30 38.74
C THR A 768 2.50 -3.82 39.05
N GLY A 769 1.82 -3.29 40.07
CA GLY A 769 1.93 -1.87 40.44
C GLY A 769 1.38 -0.97 39.33
N LEU A 770 2.16 0.02 38.89
CA LEU A 770 1.76 0.90 37.78
C LEU A 770 1.57 0.13 36.46
N PHE A 771 2.27 -0.98 36.24
CA PHE A 771 2.16 -1.75 34.98
C PHE A 771 0.90 -2.65 34.92
N ALA A 772 0.05 -2.61 35.95
CA ALA A 772 -1.20 -3.38 35.98
C ALA A 772 -2.32 -2.75 35.14
N ASP A 773 -2.22 -1.46 34.82
CA ASP A 773 -3.20 -0.76 33.99
C ASP A 773 -2.92 -1.03 32.50
N ASP A 774 -3.89 -1.61 31.79
CA ASP A 774 -3.75 -1.89 30.36
C ASP A 774 -3.60 -0.60 29.52
N ALA A 775 -4.11 0.55 29.98
CA ALA A 775 -3.96 1.83 29.29
C ALA A 775 -2.48 2.26 29.14
N ILE A 776 -1.62 1.84 30.06
CA ILE A 776 -0.17 2.11 30.02
C ILE A 776 0.52 1.32 28.89
N TRP A 777 0.03 0.11 28.61
CA TRP A 777 0.53 -0.70 27.51
C TRP A 777 -0.05 -0.24 26.17
N GLU A 778 -1.32 0.17 26.13
CA GLU A 778 -1.90 0.81 24.95
C GLU A 778 -1.17 2.10 24.57
N SER A 779 -0.65 2.85 25.54
CA SER A 779 0.14 4.07 25.24
C SER A 779 1.47 3.75 24.55
N ALA A 780 2.02 2.55 24.71
CA ALA A 780 3.26 2.14 24.07
C ALA A 780 3.15 2.06 22.54
N HIS A 781 1.95 1.84 22.00
CA HIS A 781 1.70 1.85 20.56
C HIS A 781 1.59 3.27 19.97
N LYS A 782 1.55 4.30 20.82
CA LYS A 782 1.38 5.71 20.41
C LYS A 782 2.70 6.51 20.38
N CYS A 783 3.81 5.93 20.83
CA CYS A 783 5.12 6.58 20.85
C CYS A 783 6.26 5.58 20.69
N SER A 784 7.49 6.04 20.47
CA SER A 784 8.65 5.14 20.46
C SER A 784 8.89 4.51 21.85
N PRO A 785 9.43 3.28 21.93
CA PRO A 785 9.72 2.64 23.21
C PRO A 785 10.74 3.45 24.04
N ILE A 786 11.65 4.17 23.39
CA ILE A 786 12.61 5.07 24.04
C ILE A 786 11.88 6.25 24.71
N GLN A 787 10.95 6.91 24.03
CA GLN A 787 10.14 7.98 24.62
C GLN A 787 9.26 7.46 25.76
N TRP A 788 8.69 6.25 25.60
CA TRP A 788 7.88 5.62 26.64
C TRP A 788 8.71 5.41 27.93
N TRP A 789 9.93 4.88 27.80
CA TRP A 789 10.84 4.71 28.93
C TRP A 789 11.35 6.04 29.49
N LYS A 790 11.53 7.09 28.69
CA LYS A 790 11.86 8.43 29.20
C LYS A 790 10.70 9.07 29.97
N GLY A 791 9.47 8.66 29.68
CA GLY A 791 8.26 9.17 30.31
C GLY A 791 8.11 8.80 31.80
N PHE A 792 7.03 9.31 32.40
CA PHE A 792 6.72 9.12 33.82
C PHE A 792 6.67 7.64 34.23
N ILE A 793 6.14 6.78 33.37
CA ILE A 793 6.00 5.34 33.66
C ILE A 793 7.38 4.69 33.86
N GLY A 794 8.34 4.96 32.98
CA GLY A 794 9.69 4.43 33.08
C GLY A 794 10.44 4.93 34.33
N SER A 795 10.17 6.18 34.76
CA SER A 795 10.77 6.75 35.98
C SER A 795 10.43 5.99 37.27
N SER A 796 9.37 5.19 37.25
CA SER A 796 9.01 4.32 38.38
C SER A 796 10.00 3.17 38.59
N CYS A 797 10.77 2.78 37.57
CA CYS A 797 11.83 1.76 37.60
C CYS A 797 13.19 2.40 37.25
N PRO A 798 13.82 3.20 38.11
CA PRO A 798 14.98 4.02 37.73
C PRO A 798 16.21 3.21 37.31
N ASN A 799 16.39 1.98 37.82
CA ASN A 799 17.54 1.15 37.47
C ASN A 799 17.29 0.44 36.12
N LEU A 800 16.09 -0.11 35.94
CA LEU A 800 15.67 -0.76 34.71
C LEU A 800 15.53 0.26 33.57
N GLN A 801 15.07 1.48 33.84
CA GLN A 801 14.97 2.55 32.87
C GLN A 801 16.33 2.86 32.23
N LYS A 802 17.40 2.95 33.03
CA LYS A 802 18.77 3.17 32.52
C LYS A 802 19.19 2.06 31.57
N VAL A 803 18.90 0.80 31.94
CA VAL A 803 19.19 -0.36 31.10
C VAL A 803 18.35 -0.34 29.83
N ALA A 804 17.04 -0.10 29.93
CA ALA A 804 16.12 -0.05 28.80
C ALA A 804 16.50 1.03 27.79
N LEU A 805 16.79 2.25 28.26
CA LEU A 805 17.23 3.35 27.39
C LEU A 805 18.56 3.04 26.70
N ARG A 806 19.47 2.32 27.36
CA ARG A 806 20.72 1.88 26.73
C ARG A 806 20.48 0.77 25.71
N THR A 807 19.79 -0.30 26.09
CA THR A 807 19.63 -1.51 25.26
C THR A 807 18.69 -1.30 24.08
N LEU A 808 17.59 -0.55 24.26
CA LEU A 808 16.69 -0.20 23.15
C LEU A 808 17.37 0.71 22.12
N CYS A 809 18.46 1.37 22.51
CA CYS A 809 19.21 2.20 21.59
C CYS A 809 20.24 1.44 20.75
N PHE A 810 20.40 0.13 20.94
CA PHE A 810 21.33 -0.67 20.17
C PHE A 810 20.89 -0.73 18.70
N PRO A 811 21.76 -0.34 17.75
CA PRO A 811 21.38 -0.33 16.35
C PRO A 811 21.32 -1.76 15.80
N ALA A 812 20.28 -2.07 15.03
CA ALA A 812 20.17 -3.36 14.33
C ALA A 812 21.02 -3.43 13.04
N SER A 813 21.60 -2.30 12.62
CA SER A 813 22.47 -2.18 11.43
C SER A 813 23.83 -1.62 11.82
N CYS A 814 24.90 -2.12 11.18
CA CYS A 814 26.28 -1.67 11.40
C CYS A 814 26.69 -0.48 10.52
N GLY A 815 25.83 0.02 9.63
CA GLY A 815 26.27 1.01 8.67
C GLY A 815 25.17 1.74 7.94
N LEU A 816 25.51 2.35 6.81
CA LEU A 816 24.66 3.29 6.09
C LEU A 816 23.36 2.63 5.61
N SER A 817 22.25 3.38 5.63
CA SER A 817 21.00 2.97 4.98
C SER A 817 21.18 2.87 3.46
N LYS A 818 20.31 2.12 2.76
CA LYS A 818 20.40 1.91 1.30
C LYS A 818 20.55 3.24 0.55
N SER A 819 19.69 4.21 0.84
CA SER A 819 19.72 5.55 0.23
C SER A 819 21.05 6.28 0.48
N LYS A 820 21.61 6.21 1.69
CA LYS A 820 22.91 6.81 2.02
C LYS A 820 24.06 6.13 1.27
N ARG A 821 24.01 4.80 1.07
CA ARG A 821 25.01 4.06 0.28
C ARG A 821 24.96 4.42 -1.20
N GLU A 822 23.77 4.44 -1.82
CA GLU A 822 23.61 4.86 -3.22
C GLU A 822 24.16 6.28 -3.44
N MET A 823 23.93 7.15 -2.45
CA MET A 823 24.39 8.51 -2.49
C MET A 823 25.91 8.61 -2.33
N LEU A 824 26.51 7.82 -1.44
CA LEU A 824 27.96 7.64 -1.36
C LEU A 824 28.54 7.19 -2.71
N GLU A 825 28.00 6.13 -3.30
CA GLU A 825 28.47 5.62 -4.60
C GLU A 825 28.37 6.67 -5.70
N LYS A 826 27.26 7.41 -5.75
CA LYS A 826 27.08 8.49 -6.73
C LYS A 826 28.10 9.63 -6.52
N ILE A 827 28.41 10.02 -5.28
CA ILE A 827 29.46 11.01 -4.99
C ILE A 827 30.82 10.51 -5.51
N LEU A 828 31.16 9.26 -5.21
CA LEU A 828 32.41 8.63 -5.67
C LEU A 828 32.49 8.61 -7.20
N VAL A 829 31.43 8.17 -7.88
CA VAL A 829 31.39 8.04 -9.35
C VAL A 829 31.44 9.41 -10.04
N MET A 830 30.65 10.38 -9.58
CA MET A 830 30.57 11.71 -10.22
C MET A 830 31.88 12.51 -10.06
N ASN A 831 32.59 12.30 -8.95
CA ASN A 831 33.82 13.03 -8.64
C ASN A 831 35.12 12.27 -8.92
N ALA A 832 35.05 11.03 -9.43
CA ALA A 832 36.23 10.21 -9.74
C ALA A 832 37.27 10.88 -10.65
N LYS A 833 36.87 11.90 -11.43
CA LYS A 833 37.77 12.67 -12.31
C LYS A 833 38.49 13.84 -11.61
N TYR A 834 38.00 14.27 -10.45
CA TYR A 834 38.41 15.51 -9.79
C TYR A 834 38.97 15.29 -8.37
N MET A 835 38.70 14.13 -7.78
CA MET A 835 39.09 13.76 -6.43
C MET A 835 39.87 12.45 -6.42
N ASN A 836 40.84 12.36 -5.52
CA ASN A 836 41.37 11.08 -5.07
C ASN A 836 40.42 10.44 -4.02
N GLU A 837 40.76 9.26 -3.55
CA GLU A 837 39.92 8.48 -2.63
C GLU A 837 39.71 9.16 -1.27
N ASP A 838 40.77 9.69 -0.67
CA ASP A 838 40.69 10.44 0.60
C ASP A 838 39.76 11.66 0.48
N GLN A 839 39.91 12.42 -0.61
CA GLN A 839 39.06 13.58 -0.91
C GLN A 839 37.61 13.15 -1.12
N ALA A 840 37.36 12.05 -1.83
CA ALA A 840 36.01 11.56 -2.09
C ALA A 840 35.34 11.05 -0.80
N SER A 841 36.08 10.37 0.07
CA SER A 841 35.62 9.95 1.40
C SER A 841 35.29 11.15 2.30
N LYS A 842 36.17 12.16 2.36
CA LYS A 842 35.89 13.41 3.09
C LYS A 842 34.64 14.10 2.57
N ALA A 843 34.48 14.19 1.25
CA ALA A 843 33.31 14.82 0.64
C ALA A 843 32.01 14.06 0.98
N ALA A 844 32.07 12.72 1.01
CA ALA A 844 30.95 11.89 1.44
C ALA A 844 30.62 12.08 2.93
N VAL A 845 31.61 12.16 3.81
CA VAL A 845 31.40 12.46 5.24
C VAL A 845 30.75 13.84 5.42
N VAL A 846 31.20 14.86 4.69
CA VAL A 846 30.55 16.19 4.73
C VAL A 846 29.10 16.11 4.28
N TYR A 847 28.82 15.42 3.16
CA TYR A 847 27.46 15.26 2.66
C TYR A 847 26.53 14.54 3.63
N LEU A 848 26.94 13.35 4.10
CA LEU A 848 26.11 12.46 4.90
C LEU A 848 25.76 13.07 6.27
N ASN A 849 26.57 14.01 6.76
CA ASN A 849 26.34 14.71 8.02
C ASN A 849 25.67 16.10 7.85
N THR A 850 25.62 16.68 6.66
CA THR A 850 24.98 17.99 6.42
C THR A 850 23.47 17.91 6.15
N THR A 851 22.96 16.77 5.68
CA THR A 851 21.54 16.57 5.34
C THR A 851 20.62 16.24 6.52
N LEU A 852 21.13 16.22 7.77
CA LEU A 852 20.38 15.74 8.95
C LEU A 852 19.52 16.81 9.67
N SER A 853 19.22 17.96 9.04
CA SER A 853 18.50 19.06 9.69
C SER A 853 16.98 19.13 9.46
N SER A 854 16.32 18.11 8.87
CA SER A 854 14.87 18.18 8.57
C SER A 854 13.98 17.08 9.14
N VAL A 855 14.43 16.30 10.13
CA VAL A 855 13.51 15.44 10.90
C VAL A 855 13.49 15.94 12.35
N GLU A 856 12.50 16.81 12.60
CA GLU A 856 12.00 17.11 13.94
C GLU A 856 11.62 15.80 14.65
N ASP A 857 11.82 15.80 15.96
CA ASP A 857 11.65 14.69 16.89
C ASP A 857 10.50 13.74 16.54
N GLY A 858 10.84 12.50 16.16
CA GLY A 858 10.14 11.27 16.52
C GLY A 858 8.62 11.31 16.63
N VAL A 859 7.91 11.99 15.71
CA VAL A 859 6.49 11.74 15.49
C VAL A 859 6.41 10.49 14.63
N ALA A 860 5.71 9.49 15.14
CA ALA A 860 5.57 8.16 14.57
C ALA A 860 5.29 8.20 13.05
N ASN A 861 6.29 7.80 12.26
CA ASN A 861 6.07 7.15 10.97
C ASN A 861 6.34 5.64 11.10
N GLU A 862 5.95 5.06 12.23
CA GLU A 862 5.72 3.61 12.38
C GLU A 862 4.22 3.35 12.38
N THR A 863 3.50 3.81 11.35
CA THR A 863 2.11 3.41 11.08
C THR A 863 2.09 2.01 10.46
N ILE A 864 2.76 1.03 11.08
CA ILE A 864 2.60 -0.40 10.77
C ILE A 864 2.86 -1.20 12.07
N VAL A 865 1.87 -1.15 12.98
CA VAL A 865 1.56 -2.24 13.91
C VAL A 865 0.14 -2.67 13.64
#